data_AF-A0A165C752-F1
#
_entry.id   AF-A0A165C752-F1
#
_cell.length_a   1.000
_cell.length_b   1.000
_cell.length_c   1.000
_cell.angle_alpha   90.00
_cell.angle_beta   90.00
_cell.angle_gamma   90.00
#
_symmetry.space_group_name_H-M   'P 1'
#
loop_
_entity.id
_entity.type
_entity.pdbx_description
1 polymer ?
#
loop_
_entity_poly.entity_id
_entity_poly.type
_entity_poly.pdbx_seq_one_letter_code
_entity_poly.pdbx_strand_id
1 'polypeptide(L)'
;MYQLQTPGTLLEDEDGHIVGPVTDGRVVVTGGGGMIGKHLIRRLLGASTPVTAIDLIFHENELEELYNAQPQARELLKVIREDIRNPSTLNNAITSDVAGVVHLAAVSREDWCEDNQADCFDVNDGGTKAVLSALDTAEKGGSRPWLVFASDRRVYDPHTAHPVQEDAATSPISALGLSKLNAEQSIQAHLINIANSGRGTDTMHAITLRLSDVYGSVYDHVDRLVASVVSPAITHLPVQYVNSEHQLDLVHIDDCVDAFLLAMKRLTTLAKDTRRTSPRTHDIYNVAGVPSATVTQLVDKVLRLTRSKSPILELESAVQTQDDYQGSIAKAIDGLGFRSKVPLDDGLLRLVGSYLNQTEQFLNDRIGHTCYAASPNLEINSRLEKLDGCIVHVNADVSGLLGSLNAYSDRWEVDDDHQATGLLVSVRSADVSRWMLSLQSTEGKTEFFGLRKGQTDDAKNMHNPVFHSEASEQLIEWELEANAERAAVKLIVPGTERQLGPPLYFGGEFTWISRSADVFPWRLSPFCCPDPEPWPFAAEDPLDHSIEYLRVATDDGFAASIPKSQCDRLSRARAHVGEQLGTLSLGLLDDNLTFRKTKLGPASGWVQAQLAPCTNICDHPAVCVDTGDCQCVLSTCSVQERFPFVSAVHSENFSFSSPGKVKQRQDSEKRQDSYHLEMRTSSEPWMSILRPQTRQYLLSQPPFPNVYVSQFTDSVQQWISEQSKPLYELEDLNCFSADAMMELLVREQGTTQAREADLYFLPRYQAYEGLWQHAWDALGKNVPSLDPHRIIIPFTHDFGACRTFDFSLWKLRHHLRRDPSTRHVIAWSVNGDLNSVCYKPFQDVVIPPRTCNSPRLFEKFRDPADVRPASERKTLAAFMGTVWGVGSITRRKLNCDRLQSRPAIPALQSQHELRTVWGSYGPYDTYLEVLEDTIFCPVPEGVAGWSPRLVDAVYAGCIPVFIGQAAQHPFHDMLDWAQFSVTVNREDLQRLERVLLSYTMDEVLEMQQRLMLVREALVYPLNEAAAKVRKAEERGPEWWAMHASRMRWLTKYPWSGVVDRPDGLL
;
A
#
# COMPACT_ATOMS: atom_id res chain seq x y z
N MET A 1 18.57 -19.52 -5.30
CA MET A 1 19.88 -19.53 -5.98
C MET A 1 19.62 -19.61 -7.48
N TYR A 2 19.71 -18.51 -8.22
CA TYR A 2 19.45 -18.52 -9.66
C TYR A 2 20.67 -18.04 -10.44
N GLN A 3 21.19 -18.94 -11.28
CA GLN A 3 21.89 -18.57 -12.50
C GLN A 3 20.85 -17.90 -13.40
N LEU A 4 20.83 -16.57 -13.42
CA LEU A 4 20.46 -15.82 -14.62
C LEU A 4 21.25 -16.49 -15.76
N GLN A 5 20.56 -17.17 -16.68
CA GLN A 5 21.19 -17.68 -17.89
C GLN A 5 21.88 -16.49 -18.55
N THR A 6 23.21 -16.48 -18.52
CA THR A 6 24.06 -15.44 -19.09
C THR A 6 23.80 -15.34 -20.59
N PRO A 7 23.15 -14.28 -21.09
CA PRO A 7 23.21 -13.96 -22.50
C PRO A 7 24.59 -13.33 -22.71
N GLY A 8 25.49 -14.09 -23.32
CA GLY A 8 26.85 -13.71 -23.76
C GLY A 8 27.41 -12.46 -23.09
N THR A 9 28.00 -12.63 -21.92
CA THR A 9 28.67 -11.57 -21.19
C THR A 9 29.75 -11.00 -22.13
N LEU A 10 29.72 -9.70 -22.47
CA LEU A 10 30.80 -9.01 -23.22
C LEU A 10 32.19 -9.11 -22.56
N LEU A 11 32.21 -9.68 -21.36
CA LEU A 11 33.36 -9.94 -20.52
C LEU A 11 33.72 -11.43 -20.53
N GLU A 12 33.22 -12.23 -21.46
CA GLU A 12 33.71 -13.59 -21.67
C GLU A 12 34.71 -13.59 -22.82
N ASP A 13 35.83 -14.29 -22.66
CA ASP A 13 36.73 -14.60 -23.79
C ASP A 13 36.08 -15.60 -24.76
N GLU A 14 36.75 -15.92 -25.87
CA GLU A 14 36.22 -16.86 -26.88
C GLU A 14 35.92 -18.26 -26.30
N ASP A 15 36.45 -18.58 -25.11
CA ASP A 15 36.27 -19.82 -24.38
C ASP A 15 35.23 -19.73 -23.24
N GLY A 16 34.57 -18.57 -23.06
CA GLY A 16 33.51 -18.39 -22.05
C GLY A 16 34.02 -18.01 -20.65
N HIS A 17 35.28 -17.60 -20.47
CA HIS A 17 35.82 -17.20 -19.17
C HIS A 17 35.60 -15.71 -18.89
N ILE A 18 35.18 -15.37 -17.68
CA ILE A 18 35.08 -13.98 -17.21
C ILE A 18 36.47 -13.31 -17.29
N VAL A 19 36.63 -12.44 -18.27
CA VAL A 19 37.71 -11.47 -18.48
C VAL A 19 37.78 -10.57 -17.24
N GLY A 20 38.99 -10.30 -16.78
CA GLY A 20 39.28 -9.53 -15.57
C GLY A 20 38.67 -8.11 -15.51
N PRO A 21 39.03 -7.31 -14.50
CA PRO A 21 38.36 -6.04 -14.21
C PRO A 21 38.26 -5.13 -15.44
N VAL A 22 37.08 -4.53 -15.65
CA VAL A 22 36.77 -3.67 -16.80
C VAL A 22 37.71 -2.46 -16.86
N THR A 23 38.19 -2.03 -15.69
CA THR A 23 39.16 -0.94 -15.51
C THR A 23 40.19 -1.27 -14.45
N ASP A 24 41.38 -0.68 -14.56
CA ASP A 24 42.47 -0.85 -13.57
C ASP A 24 42.19 -0.09 -12.25
N GLY A 25 41.12 0.71 -12.18
CA GLY A 25 40.72 1.52 -11.03
C GLY A 25 39.25 1.37 -10.67
N ARG A 26 38.80 2.14 -9.69
CA ARG A 26 37.42 2.14 -9.22
C ARG A 26 36.50 2.88 -10.18
N VAL A 27 35.28 2.39 -10.38
CA VAL A 27 34.23 3.07 -11.16
C VAL A 27 33.21 3.67 -10.20
N VAL A 28 32.85 4.93 -10.42
CA VAL A 28 31.74 5.57 -9.70
C VAL A 28 30.49 5.49 -10.56
N VAL A 29 29.39 4.95 -10.02
CA VAL A 29 28.08 4.91 -10.67
C VAL A 29 27.14 5.81 -9.89
N THR A 30 26.76 6.96 -10.45
CA THR A 30 25.67 7.74 -9.87
C THR A 30 24.35 7.19 -10.41
N GLY A 31 23.28 7.21 -9.61
CA GLY A 31 22.02 6.56 -9.99
C GLY A 31 22.10 5.04 -9.78
N GLY A 32 22.97 4.60 -8.87
CA GLY A 32 23.27 3.18 -8.64
C GLY A 32 22.10 2.40 -8.05
N GLY A 33 21.13 3.08 -7.44
CA GLY A 33 19.90 2.50 -6.90
C GLY A 33 18.76 2.41 -7.94
N GLY A 34 18.93 3.05 -9.10
CA GLY A 34 17.99 2.98 -10.21
C GLY A 34 18.09 1.68 -11.02
N MET A 35 17.13 1.48 -11.94
CA MET A 35 17.05 0.28 -12.79
C MET A 35 18.36 -0.01 -13.54
N ILE A 36 18.86 0.94 -14.34
CA ILE A 36 20.09 0.76 -15.14
C ILE A 36 21.31 0.58 -14.22
N GLY A 37 21.40 1.38 -13.16
CA GLY A 37 22.50 1.33 -12.20
C GLY A 37 22.65 -0.03 -11.54
N LYS A 38 21.56 -0.62 -11.06
CA LYS A 38 21.54 -1.95 -10.43
C LYS A 38 22.07 -3.05 -11.36
N HIS A 39 21.63 -3.06 -12.62
CA HIS A 39 22.08 -4.05 -13.60
C HIS A 39 23.54 -3.84 -14.01
N LEU A 40 23.97 -2.59 -14.19
CA LEU A 40 25.37 -2.27 -14.46
C LEU A 40 26.29 -2.68 -13.30
N ILE A 41 25.93 -2.35 -12.06
CA ILE A 41 26.71 -2.70 -10.86
C ILE A 41 26.90 -4.22 -10.76
N ARG A 42 25.85 -5.02 -10.96
CA ARG A 42 25.94 -6.49 -10.98
C ARG A 42 26.97 -7.01 -12.00
N ARG A 43 26.99 -6.43 -13.20
CA ARG A 43 27.93 -6.81 -14.26
C ARG A 43 29.36 -6.39 -13.93
N LEU A 44 29.56 -5.20 -13.36
CA LEU A 44 30.88 -4.71 -12.93
C LEU A 44 31.46 -5.54 -11.77
N LEU A 45 30.65 -5.89 -10.78
CA LEU A 45 31.06 -6.74 -9.66
C LEU A 45 31.33 -8.18 -10.10
N GLY A 46 30.57 -8.70 -11.06
CA GLY A 46 30.85 -9.98 -11.71
C GLY A 46 32.22 -10.00 -12.41
N ALA A 47 32.62 -8.86 -12.98
CA ALA A 47 33.95 -8.65 -13.58
C ALA A 47 35.05 -8.36 -12.55
N SER A 48 34.77 -8.43 -11.24
CA SER A 48 35.70 -8.01 -10.17
C SER A 48 36.16 -6.54 -10.26
N THR A 49 35.34 -5.66 -10.83
CA THR A 49 35.62 -4.20 -10.88
C THR A 49 35.13 -3.55 -9.59
N PRO A 50 35.98 -2.80 -8.86
CA PRO A 50 35.53 -2.06 -7.68
C PRO A 50 34.57 -0.93 -8.05
N VAL A 51 33.44 -0.81 -7.33
CA VAL A 51 32.39 0.17 -7.63
C VAL A 51 32.08 1.04 -6.40
N THR A 52 31.93 2.34 -6.61
CA THR A 52 31.21 3.22 -5.67
C THR A 52 29.87 3.58 -6.29
N ALA A 53 28.77 3.20 -5.65
CA ALA A 53 27.42 3.53 -6.08
C ALA A 53 26.88 4.70 -5.24
N ILE A 54 26.39 5.76 -5.90
CA ILE A 54 25.79 6.94 -5.27
C ILE A 54 24.33 7.04 -5.71
N ASP A 55 23.41 7.09 -4.75
CA ASP A 55 21.98 7.27 -5.00
C ASP A 55 21.27 7.75 -3.73
N LEU A 56 20.08 8.32 -3.85
CA LEU A 56 19.20 8.59 -2.71
C LEU A 56 18.55 7.31 -2.20
N ILE A 57 18.36 6.32 -3.07
CA ILE A 57 17.53 5.15 -2.80
C ILE A 57 18.37 3.88 -2.90
N PHE A 58 18.49 3.15 -1.79
CA PHE A 58 18.90 1.74 -1.79
C PHE A 58 18.01 0.95 -0.83
N HIS A 59 17.52 -0.20 -1.26
CA HIS A 59 16.76 -1.11 -0.39
C HIS A 59 17.70 -2.14 0.21
N GLU A 60 17.68 -2.28 1.55
CA GLU A 60 18.56 -3.23 2.23
C GLU A 60 18.35 -4.67 1.75
N ASN A 61 17.08 -5.06 1.52
CA ASN A 61 16.77 -6.40 1.02
C ASN A 61 17.43 -6.68 -0.35
N GLU A 62 17.42 -5.70 -1.25
CA GLU A 62 18.05 -5.85 -2.57
C GLU A 62 19.58 -5.87 -2.49
N LEU A 63 20.17 -5.12 -1.54
CA LEU A 63 21.61 -5.15 -1.29
C LEU A 63 22.04 -6.50 -0.68
N GLU A 64 21.28 -7.04 0.27
CA GLU A 64 21.53 -8.37 0.81
C GLU A 64 21.36 -9.46 -0.25
N GLU A 65 20.35 -9.36 -1.13
CA GLU A 65 20.23 -10.23 -2.30
C GLU A 65 21.47 -10.16 -3.19
N LEU A 66 22.00 -8.95 -3.45
CA LEU A 66 23.23 -8.76 -4.21
C LEU A 66 24.44 -9.39 -3.50
N TYR A 67 24.59 -9.17 -2.18
CA TYR A 67 25.70 -9.75 -1.41
C TYR A 67 25.63 -11.27 -1.33
N ASN A 68 24.43 -11.85 -1.28
CA ASN A 68 24.23 -13.29 -1.30
C ASN A 68 24.51 -13.88 -2.68
N ALA A 69 24.12 -13.19 -3.76
CA ALA A 69 24.37 -13.62 -5.13
C ALA A 69 25.83 -13.43 -5.58
N GLN A 70 26.49 -12.37 -5.09
CA GLN A 70 27.87 -11.99 -5.42
C GLN A 70 28.62 -11.60 -4.14
N PRO A 71 29.10 -12.57 -3.33
CA PRO A 71 29.76 -12.30 -2.04
C PRO A 71 30.92 -11.30 -2.10
N GLN A 72 31.66 -11.26 -3.22
CA GLN A 72 32.72 -10.29 -3.47
C GLN A 72 32.25 -8.83 -3.45
N ALA A 73 30.95 -8.58 -3.63
CA ALA A 73 30.35 -7.25 -3.53
C ALA A 73 30.56 -6.63 -2.14
N ARG A 74 30.69 -7.43 -1.06
CA ARG A 74 30.97 -6.90 0.30
C ARG A 74 32.31 -6.15 0.38
N GLU A 75 33.26 -6.48 -0.48
CA GLU A 75 34.58 -5.82 -0.54
C GLU A 75 34.67 -4.80 -1.68
N LEU A 76 34.04 -5.11 -2.82
CA LEU A 76 34.17 -4.32 -4.04
C LEU A 76 33.17 -3.16 -4.14
N LEU A 77 32.00 -3.26 -3.51
CA LEU A 77 30.94 -2.26 -3.58
C LEU A 77 30.96 -1.32 -2.37
N LYS A 78 31.12 -0.02 -2.64
CA LYS A 78 30.88 1.05 -1.67
C LYS A 78 29.56 1.73 -2.00
N VAL A 79 28.59 1.71 -1.09
CA VAL A 79 27.30 2.39 -1.25
C VAL A 79 27.32 3.74 -0.52
N ILE A 80 26.88 4.79 -1.19
CA ILE A 80 26.74 6.15 -0.65
C ILE A 80 25.29 6.61 -0.86
N ARG A 81 24.56 6.81 0.24
CA ARG A 81 23.14 7.22 0.25
C ARG A 81 23.03 8.75 0.34
N GLU A 82 23.27 9.44 -0.75
CA GLU A 82 23.35 10.92 -0.77
C GLU A 82 22.94 11.49 -2.14
N ASP A 83 22.57 12.78 -2.14
CA ASP A 83 22.22 13.52 -3.35
C ASP A 83 23.47 13.87 -4.17
N ILE A 84 23.41 13.71 -5.49
CA ILE A 84 24.49 14.12 -6.41
C ILE A 84 24.72 15.63 -6.44
N ARG A 85 23.73 16.43 -6.05
CA ARG A 85 23.88 17.90 -5.96
C ARG A 85 24.79 18.32 -4.81
N ASN A 86 25.11 17.42 -3.87
CA ASN A 86 26.01 17.69 -2.77
C ASN A 86 27.49 17.60 -3.22
N PRO A 87 28.21 18.73 -3.32
CA PRO A 87 29.58 18.71 -3.82
C PRO A 87 30.54 17.98 -2.88
N SER A 88 30.30 17.99 -1.57
CA SER A 88 31.15 17.29 -0.61
C SER A 88 31.06 15.77 -0.77
N THR A 89 29.85 15.26 -0.98
CA THR A 89 29.62 13.83 -1.29
C THR A 89 30.38 13.42 -2.54
N LEU A 90 30.22 14.16 -3.65
CA LEU A 90 30.87 13.84 -4.91
C LEU A 90 32.40 13.91 -4.80
N ASN A 91 32.97 14.94 -4.17
CA ASN A 91 34.42 15.06 -3.97
C ASN A 91 35.01 13.92 -3.11
N ASN A 92 34.22 13.39 -2.17
CA ASN A 92 34.64 12.25 -1.34
C ASN A 92 34.50 10.89 -2.05
N ALA A 93 33.68 10.83 -3.11
CA ALA A 93 33.41 9.61 -3.87
C ALA A 93 34.26 9.50 -5.13
N ILE A 94 34.51 10.63 -5.79
CA ILE A 94 35.28 10.77 -7.03
C ILE A 94 36.69 11.25 -6.65
N THR A 95 37.54 10.30 -6.27
CA THR A 95 38.92 10.53 -5.86
C THR A 95 39.90 10.20 -6.99
N SER A 96 41.18 10.54 -6.82
CA SER A 96 42.20 10.37 -7.88
C SER A 96 42.50 8.91 -8.31
N ASP A 97 42.01 7.91 -7.57
CA ASP A 97 42.09 6.47 -7.90
C ASP A 97 40.88 5.97 -8.70
N VAL A 98 39.89 6.83 -8.95
CA VAL A 98 38.74 6.53 -9.80
C VAL A 98 39.17 6.55 -11.26
N ALA A 99 38.85 5.48 -11.99
CA ALA A 99 39.12 5.37 -13.43
C ALA A 99 38.10 6.17 -14.26
N GLY A 100 36.84 6.18 -13.83
CA GLY A 100 35.78 6.92 -14.50
C GLY A 100 34.46 6.91 -13.76
N VAL A 101 33.54 7.73 -14.26
CA VAL A 101 32.18 7.91 -13.73
C VAL A 101 31.17 7.48 -14.80
N VAL A 102 30.21 6.63 -14.43
CA VAL A 102 29.00 6.40 -15.20
C VAL A 102 27.87 7.18 -14.53
N HIS A 103 27.44 8.26 -15.16
CA HIS A 103 26.47 9.21 -14.62
C HIS A 103 25.04 8.84 -15.09
N LEU A 104 24.31 8.08 -14.25
CA LEU A 104 22.93 7.66 -14.50
C LEU A 104 21.90 8.41 -13.64
N ALA A 105 22.35 9.03 -12.54
CA ALA A 105 21.47 9.77 -11.63
C ALA A 105 20.76 10.91 -12.37
N ALA A 106 19.44 10.82 -12.45
CA ALA A 106 18.58 11.80 -13.08
C ALA A 106 17.13 11.56 -12.66
N VAL A 107 16.33 12.61 -12.71
CA VAL A 107 14.88 12.48 -12.86
C VAL A 107 14.60 12.10 -14.31
N SER A 108 13.93 10.97 -14.52
CA SER A 108 13.73 10.38 -15.86
C SER A 108 12.25 10.21 -16.26
N ARG A 109 11.30 10.72 -15.46
CA ARG A 109 9.86 10.67 -15.75
C ARG A 109 9.39 11.99 -16.32
N GLU A 110 8.75 11.93 -17.49
CA GLU A 110 8.24 13.10 -18.21
C GLU A 110 7.17 13.84 -17.40
N ASP A 111 6.11 13.14 -17.00
CA ASP A 111 5.02 13.69 -16.19
C ASP A 111 5.52 14.39 -14.91
N TRP A 112 6.50 13.78 -14.23
CA TRP A 112 7.07 14.39 -13.03
C TRP A 112 7.87 15.64 -13.35
N CYS A 113 8.67 15.64 -14.42
CA CYS A 113 9.45 16.81 -14.83
C CYS A 113 8.55 17.96 -15.30
N GLU A 114 7.40 17.67 -15.91
CA GLU A 114 6.42 18.69 -16.28
C GLU A 114 5.83 19.39 -15.05
N ASP A 115 5.49 18.62 -14.02
CA ASP A 115 4.99 19.12 -12.74
C ASP A 115 6.09 19.83 -11.90
N ASN A 116 7.36 19.42 -12.02
CA ASN A 116 8.46 19.82 -11.13
C ASN A 116 9.69 20.29 -11.91
N GLN A 117 9.49 21.20 -12.86
CA GLN A 117 10.53 21.61 -13.80
C GLN A 117 11.82 22.07 -13.10
N ALA A 118 11.73 22.99 -12.13
CA ALA A 118 12.91 23.53 -11.45
C ALA A 118 13.79 22.43 -10.85
N ASP A 119 13.19 21.47 -10.15
CA ASP A 119 13.90 20.34 -9.56
C ASP A 119 14.44 19.37 -10.62
N CYS A 120 13.67 19.12 -11.68
CA CYS A 120 14.13 18.31 -12.81
C CYS A 120 15.40 18.90 -13.45
N PHE A 121 15.46 20.22 -13.67
CA PHE A 121 16.65 20.90 -14.17
C PHE A 121 17.80 20.90 -13.17
N ASP A 122 17.54 21.18 -11.89
CA ASP A 122 18.56 21.22 -10.85
C ASP A 122 19.22 19.84 -10.65
N VAL A 123 18.44 18.76 -10.68
CA VAL A 123 18.98 17.39 -10.61
C VAL A 123 19.71 17.01 -11.90
N ASN A 124 19.07 17.16 -13.06
CA ASN A 124 19.61 16.63 -14.32
C ASN A 124 20.79 17.44 -14.85
N ASP A 125 20.72 18.77 -14.87
CA ASP A 125 21.79 19.65 -15.35
C ASP A 125 22.68 20.13 -14.20
N GLY A 126 22.09 20.60 -13.09
CA GLY A 126 22.85 21.03 -11.91
C GLY A 126 23.68 19.90 -11.29
N GLY A 127 23.10 18.72 -11.13
CA GLY A 127 23.80 17.51 -10.70
C GLY A 127 24.91 17.08 -11.67
N THR A 128 24.67 17.17 -12.99
CA THR A 128 25.72 16.91 -14.00
C THR A 128 26.90 17.88 -13.84
N LYS A 129 26.62 19.17 -13.64
CA LYS A 129 27.66 20.19 -13.39
C LYS A 129 28.44 19.91 -12.10
N ALA A 130 27.78 19.41 -11.05
CA ALA A 130 28.44 19.03 -9.81
C ALA A 130 29.40 17.83 -10.02
N VAL A 131 28.99 16.83 -10.83
CA VAL A 131 29.85 15.70 -11.22
C VAL A 131 31.05 16.17 -12.03
N LEU A 132 30.85 17.05 -13.01
CA LEU A 132 31.94 17.65 -13.80
C LEU A 132 32.94 18.40 -12.91
N SER A 133 32.46 19.16 -11.92
CA SER A 133 33.33 19.84 -10.95
C SER A 133 34.12 18.86 -10.09
N ALA A 134 33.55 17.71 -9.69
CA ALA A 134 34.25 16.70 -8.91
C ALA A 134 35.28 15.91 -9.76
N LEU A 135 35.03 15.72 -11.06
CA LEU A 135 36.00 15.16 -11.98
C LEU A 135 37.25 16.05 -12.13
N ASP A 136 37.08 17.38 -12.05
CA ASP A 136 38.20 18.33 -12.04
C ASP A 136 39.02 18.27 -10.75
N THR A 137 38.37 18.11 -9.58
CA THR A 137 39.10 18.01 -8.31
C THR A 137 39.85 16.67 -8.17
N ALA A 138 39.41 15.63 -8.87
CA ALA A 138 40.06 14.33 -8.93
C ALA A 138 41.28 14.27 -9.88
N GLU A 139 41.61 15.36 -10.58
CA GLU A 139 42.75 15.42 -11.50
C GLU A 139 44.06 15.04 -10.80
N LYS A 140 44.81 14.11 -11.40
CA LYS A 140 46.14 13.71 -10.93
C LYS A 140 47.11 13.49 -12.09
N GLY A 141 48.25 14.16 -12.02
CA GLY A 141 49.29 14.04 -13.05
C GLY A 141 48.87 14.55 -14.43
N GLY A 142 47.84 15.42 -14.48
CA GLY A 142 47.26 15.92 -15.73
C GLY A 142 46.12 15.07 -16.28
N SER A 143 45.87 13.88 -15.72
CA SER A 143 44.78 12.97 -16.12
C SER A 143 43.57 13.10 -15.20
N ARG A 144 42.37 13.08 -15.78
CA ARG A 144 41.07 13.05 -15.09
C ARG A 144 40.37 11.71 -15.34
N PRO A 145 39.49 11.25 -14.43
CA PRO A 145 38.62 10.11 -14.71
C PRO A 145 37.75 10.40 -15.94
N TRP A 146 37.43 9.39 -16.75
CA TRP A 146 36.54 9.54 -17.90
C TRP A 146 35.06 9.59 -17.48
N LEU A 147 34.17 10.05 -18.36
CA LEU A 147 32.72 10.15 -18.10
C LEU A 147 31.90 9.38 -19.15
N VAL A 148 30.96 8.56 -18.70
CA VAL A 148 29.84 8.07 -19.54
C VAL A 148 28.55 8.67 -19.02
N PHE A 149 27.82 9.40 -19.86
CA PHE A 149 26.58 10.09 -19.49
C PHE A 149 25.36 9.44 -20.13
N ALA A 150 24.31 9.22 -19.34
CA ALA A 150 23.00 8.75 -19.81
C ALA A 150 22.10 9.93 -20.21
N SER A 151 21.96 10.13 -21.52
CA SER A 151 20.99 11.06 -22.12
C SER A 151 19.75 10.33 -22.63
N ASP A 152 18.85 11.06 -23.29
CA ASP A 152 17.50 10.59 -23.65
C ASP A 152 17.19 10.90 -25.12
N ARG A 153 16.40 10.06 -25.78
CA ARG A 153 15.90 10.30 -27.14
C ARG A 153 15.07 11.59 -27.28
N ARG A 154 14.45 12.08 -26.20
CA ARG A 154 13.62 13.30 -26.20
C ARG A 154 14.41 14.60 -26.43
N VAL A 155 15.75 14.55 -26.54
CA VAL A 155 16.56 15.71 -26.92
C VAL A 155 16.38 16.11 -28.38
N TYR A 156 15.91 15.21 -29.24
CA TYR A 156 15.70 15.45 -30.66
C TYR A 156 14.44 16.27 -30.94
N ASP A 157 14.41 16.91 -32.11
CA ASP A 157 13.17 17.42 -32.69
C ASP A 157 12.23 16.24 -33.04
N PRO A 158 10.99 16.19 -32.50
CA PRO A 158 10.05 15.10 -32.75
C PRO A 158 9.62 14.99 -34.23
N HIS A 159 9.88 16.00 -35.06
CA HIS A 159 9.57 15.97 -36.49
C HIS A 159 10.74 15.47 -37.36
N THR A 160 11.82 14.99 -36.74
CA THR A 160 12.97 14.45 -37.47
C THR A 160 12.60 13.16 -38.21
N ALA A 161 13.03 13.05 -39.48
CA ALA A 161 12.88 11.82 -40.25
C ALA A 161 13.59 10.62 -39.60
N HIS A 162 12.94 9.46 -39.64
CA HIS A 162 13.46 8.21 -39.10
C HIS A 162 14.28 7.41 -40.13
N PRO A 163 15.29 6.63 -39.69
CA PRO A 163 15.79 6.56 -38.32
C PRO A 163 16.64 7.79 -37.95
N VAL A 164 16.46 8.29 -36.73
CA VAL A 164 17.10 9.51 -36.21
C VAL A 164 18.59 9.25 -35.99
N GLN A 165 19.45 10.07 -36.61
CA GLN A 165 20.91 10.02 -36.48
C GLN A 165 21.40 10.93 -35.34
N GLU A 166 22.62 10.74 -34.85
CA GLU A 166 23.17 11.55 -33.75
C GLU A 166 23.39 13.03 -34.09
N ASP A 167 23.54 13.37 -35.37
CA ASP A 167 23.70 14.73 -35.90
C ASP A 167 22.39 15.43 -36.26
N ALA A 168 21.24 14.77 -36.02
CA ALA A 168 19.92 15.37 -36.16
C ALA A 168 19.73 16.59 -35.24
N ALA A 169 18.81 17.48 -35.63
CA ALA A 169 18.48 18.67 -34.86
C ALA A 169 17.95 18.31 -33.46
N THR A 170 18.46 19.00 -32.44
CA THR A 170 18.00 18.86 -31.05
C THR A 170 17.07 20.02 -30.70
N SER A 171 15.76 19.77 -30.69
CA SER A 171 14.71 20.74 -30.32
C SER A 171 13.65 20.06 -29.44
N PRO A 172 13.99 19.77 -28.17
CA PRO A 172 13.11 19.04 -27.26
C PRO A 172 11.84 19.85 -26.98
N ILE A 173 10.70 19.15 -26.92
CA ILE A 173 9.40 19.77 -26.59
C ILE A 173 8.99 19.59 -25.12
N SER A 174 9.64 18.69 -24.38
CA SER A 174 9.35 18.42 -22.98
C SER A 174 10.45 18.90 -22.03
N ALA A 175 10.06 19.18 -20.78
CA ALA A 175 10.99 19.65 -19.74
C ALA A 175 12.11 18.63 -19.48
N LEU A 176 11.79 17.33 -19.52
CA LEU A 176 12.77 16.26 -19.41
C LEU A 176 13.81 16.32 -20.55
N GLY A 177 13.35 16.36 -21.81
CA GLY A 177 14.22 16.46 -22.98
C GLY A 177 15.14 17.68 -22.93
N LEU A 178 14.60 18.83 -22.53
CA LEU A 178 15.38 20.07 -22.39
C LEU A 178 16.41 19.99 -21.26
N SER A 179 16.07 19.40 -20.11
CA SER A 179 17.00 19.20 -19.00
C SER A 179 18.19 18.31 -19.39
N LYS A 180 17.95 17.25 -20.17
CA LYS A 180 18.98 16.34 -20.68
C LYS A 180 19.86 17.02 -21.73
N LEU A 181 19.26 17.79 -22.65
CA LEU A 181 20.02 18.56 -23.63
C LEU A 181 20.93 19.61 -22.96
N ASN A 182 20.45 20.29 -21.91
CA ASN A 182 21.28 21.22 -21.14
C ASN A 182 22.48 20.50 -20.48
N ALA A 183 22.27 19.32 -19.93
CA ALA A 183 23.36 18.51 -19.38
C ALA A 183 24.38 18.08 -20.45
N GLU A 184 23.94 17.67 -21.66
CA GLU A 184 24.84 17.38 -22.79
C GLU A 184 25.68 18.61 -23.17
N GLN A 185 25.06 19.78 -23.24
CA GLN A 185 25.72 21.04 -23.55
C GLN A 185 26.71 21.45 -22.45
N SER A 186 26.37 21.23 -21.18
CA SER A 186 27.25 21.46 -20.04
C SER A 186 28.51 20.61 -20.13
N ILE A 187 28.38 19.32 -20.47
CA ILE A 187 29.52 18.41 -20.70
C ILE A 187 30.38 18.91 -21.86
N GLN A 188 29.77 19.24 -23.01
CA GLN A 188 30.48 19.74 -24.18
C GLN A 188 31.25 21.04 -23.88
N ALA A 189 30.59 22.00 -23.25
CA ALA A 189 31.19 23.27 -22.87
C ALA A 189 32.33 23.08 -21.87
N HIS A 190 32.17 22.19 -20.90
CA HIS A 190 33.21 21.86 -19.91
C HIS A 190 34.46 21.32 -20.59
N LEU A 191 34.31 20.37 -21.51
CA LEU A 191 35.42 19.79 -22.27
C LEU A 191 36.15 20.82 -23.15
N ILE A 192 35.41 21.72 -23.81
CA ILE A 192 35.99 22.84 -24.56
C ILE A 192 36.76 23.79 -23.63
N ASN A 193 36.21 24.12 -22.46
CA ASN A 193 36.85 25.00 -21.50
C ASN A 193 38.16 24.41 -20.95
N ILE A 194 38.16 23.12 -20.59
CA ILE A 194 39.38 22.41 -20.20
C ILE A 194 40.40 22.48 -21.34
N ALA A 195 39.98 22.20 -22.58
CA ALA A 195 40.88 22.22 -23.74
C ALA A 195 41.52 23.60 -23.97
N ASN A 196 40.78 24.68 -23.75
CA ASN A 196 41.26 26.05 -23.93
C ASN A 196 42.12 26.57 -22.75
N SER A 197 42.01 25.97 -21.56
CA SER A 197 42.62 26.49 -20.33
C SER A 197 44.15 26.36 -20.25
N GLY A 198 44.79 25.62 -21.15
CA GLY A 198 46.25 25.41 -21.17
C GLY A 198 46.81 24.61 -19.97
N ARG A 199 45.95 24.12 -19.07
CA ARG A 199 46.33 23.26 -17.93
C ARG A 199 46.60 21.83 -18.42
N GLY A 200 47.87 21.50 -18.68
CA GLY A 200 48.41 20.12 -18.63
C GLY A 200 47.68 19.05 -19.44
N THR A 201 48.00 18.98 -20.73
CA THR A 201 47.81 17.97 -21.79
C THR A 201 47.04 16.63 -21.68
N ASP A 202 46.51 16.07 -20.57
CA ASP A 202 45.75 14.78 -20.59
C ASP A 202 44.30 14.85 -20.09
N THR A 203 43.47 15.43 -20.93
CA THR A 203 42.06 15.77 -20.71
C THR A 203 41.08 14.61 -20.56
N MET A 204 40.08 14.85 -19.72
CA MET A 204 38.88 14.02 -19.56
C MET A 204 38.26 13.63 -20.91
N HIS A 205 37.97 12.34 -21.08
CA HIS A 205 37.19 11.83 -22.21
C HIS A 205 35.74 11.60 -21.77
N ALA A 206 34.78 11.88 -22.66
CA ALA A 206 33.38 11.64 -22.38
C ALA A 206 32.65 10.95 -23.53
N ILE A 207 31.72 10.06 -23.19
CA ILE A 207 30.74 9.50 -24.12
C ILE A 207 29.34 9.79 -23.57
N THR A 208 28.47 10.33 -24.42
CA THR A 208 27.03 10.45 -24.13
C THR A 208 26.28 9.36 -24.88
N LEU A 209 25.42 8.63 -24.16
CA LEU A 209 24.52 7.64 -24.73
C LEU A 209 23.09 8.18 -24.68
N ARG A 210 22.48 8.43 -25.85
CA ARG A 210 21.06 8.81 -25.96
C ARG A 210 20.21 7.55 -26.00
N LEU A 211 19.50 7.27 -24.91
CA LEU A 211 18.77 6.02 -24.74
C LEU A 211 17.37 6.10 -25.37
N SER A 212 16.97 5.03 -26.04
CA SER A 212 15.56 4.75 -26.35
C SER A 212 14.84 4.18 -25.12
N ASP A 213 13.59 3.76 -25.26
CA ASP A 213 12.81 3.29 -24.11
C ASP A 213 13.35 1.95 -23.59
N VAL A 214 14.07 2.02 -22.46
CA VAL A 214 14.67 0.86 -21.81
C VAL A 214 13.60 0.05 -21.08
N TYR A 215 13.57 -1.28 -21.28
CA TYR A 215 12.65 -2.20 -20.60
C TYR A 215 13.34 -3.52 -20.19
N GLY A 216 12.61 -4.40 -19.50
CA GLY A 216 13.08 -5.76 -19.19
C GLY A 216 13.51 -5.98 -17.74
N SER A 217 13.16 -5.07 -16.85
CA SER A 217 13.50 -5.17 -15.42
C SER A 217 12.28 -4.98 -14.53
N VAL A 218 12.19 -5.79 -13.49
CA VAL A 218 11.21 -5.67 -12.38
C VAL A 218 11.45 -4.45 -11.48
N TYR A 219 12.64 -3.83 -11.58
CA TYR A 219 12.98 -2.58 -10.88
C TYR A 219 12.53 -1.32 -11.61
N ASP A 220 11.80 -1.46 -12.72
CA ASP A 220 11.28 -0.32 -13.46
C ASP A 220 10.06 0.30 -12.78
N HIS A 221 9.70 1.52 -13.15
CA HIS A 221 8.50 2.15 -12.63
C HIS A 221 7.25 1.51 -13.24
N VAL A 222 6.27 1.19 -12.40
CA VAL A 222 5.02 0.49 -12.78
C VAL A 222 4.11 1.29 -13.73
N ASP A 223 4.35 2.60 -13.85
CA ASP A 223 3.64 3.53 -14.74
C ASP A 223 4.25 3.57 -16.16
N ARG A 224 5.45 3.02 -16.39
CA ARG A 224 6.04 2.92 -17.74
C ARG A 224 5.37 1.84 -18.58
N LEU A 225 5.27 2.09 -19.89
CA LEU A 225 4.47 1.31 -20.84
C LEU A 225 4.57 -0.22 -20.70
N VAL A 226 5.78 -0.79 -20.69
CA VAL A 226 5.92 -2.26 -20.61
C VAL A 226 5.51 -2.78 -19.23
N ALA A 227 5.90 -2.10 -18.15
CA ALA A 227 5.57 -2.49 -16.79
C ALA A 227 4.06 -2.33 -16.49
N SER A 228 3.44 -1.26 -16.99
CA SER A 228 2.01 -0.97 -16.84
C SER A 228 1.11 -1.95 -17.60
N VAL A 229 1.66 -2.71 -18.54
CA VAL A 229 0.97 -3.82 -19.22
C VAL A 229 1.26 -5.16 -18.53
N VAL A 230 2.53 -5.46 -18.21
CA VAL A 230 2.94 -6.75 -17.62
C VAL A 230 2.37 -6.95 -16.21
N SER A 231 2.44 -5.93 -15.36
CA SER A 231 1.99 -6.01 -13.97
C SER A 231 0.48 -6.36 -13.84
N PRO A 232 -0.45 -5.63 -14.47
CA PRO A 232 -1.87 -6.02 -14.46
C PRO A 232 -2.15 -7.32 -15.21
N ALA A 233 -1.40 -7.64 -16.27
CA ALA A 233 -1.61 -8.88 -17.01
C ALA A 233 -1.33 -10.13 -16.17
N ILE A 234 -0.21 -10.18 -15.44
CA ILE A 234 0.14 -11.30 -14.56
C ILE A 234 -0.88 -11.50 -13.43
N THR A 235 -1.53 -10.40 -13.02
CA THR A 235 -2.53 -10.40 -11.94
C THR A 235 -3.97 -10.51 -12.44
N HIS A 236 -4.18 -10.68 -13.75
CA HIS A 236 -5.49 -10.70 -14.41
C HIS A 236 -6.35 -9.44 -14.16
N LEU A 237 -5.69 -8.34 -13.80
CA LEU A 237 -6.29 -7.03 -13.59
C LEU A 237 -6.47 -6.31 -14.94
N PRO A 238 -7.44 -5.39 -15.08
CA PRO A 238 -7.58 -4.57 -16.26
C PRO A 238 -6.27 -3.96 -16.77
N VAL A 239 -5.94 -4.28 -18.02
CA VAL A 239 -4.82 -3.67 -18.75
C VAL A 239 -5.35 -2.42 -19.45
N GLN A 240 -4.80 -1.27 -19.09
CA GLN A 240 -5.14 0.02 -19.70
C GLN A 240 -3.97 0.48 -20.56
N TYR A 241 -4.23 0.94 -21.78
CA TYR A 241 -3.20 1.52 -22.64
C TYR A 241 -3.79 2.56 -23.58
N VAL A 242 -2.95 3.51 -24.01
CA VAL A 242 -3.26 4.41 -25.12
C VAL A 242 -2.74 3.77 -26.40
N ASN A 243 -3.60 3.64 -27.41
CA ASN A 243 -3.20 3.01 -28.67
C ASN A 243 -2.41 3.98 -29.55
N SER A 244 -1.49 3.41 -30.30
CA SER A 244 -0.66 4.11 -31.28
C SER A 244 -0.39 3.15 -32.45
N GLU A 245 -0.48 3.67 -33.68
CA GLU A 245 -0.12 2.91 -34.88
C GLU A 245 1.41 2.84 -35.09
N HIS A 246 2.18 3.61 -34.31
CA HIS A 246 3.63 3.68 -34.43
C HIS A 246 4.32 2.44 -33.84
N GLN A 247 5.48 2.10 -34.41
CA GLN A 247 6.34 1.03 -33.91
C GLN A 247 7.14 1.51 -32.70
N LEU A 248 7.18 0.70 -31.65
CA LEU A 248 7.93 0.99 -30.44
C LEU A 248 9.41 0.69 -30.63
N ASP A 249 10.27 1.66 -30.32
CA ASP A 249 11.72 1.49 -30.24
C ASP A 249 12.14 1.17 -28.79
N LEU A 250 12.04 -0.11 -28.45
CA LEU A 250 12.33 -0.63 -27.11
C LEU A 250 13.71 -1.28 -27.08
N VAL A 251 14.56 -0.87 -26.13
CA VAL A 251 15.87 -1.50 -25.90
C VAL A 251 15.85 -2.32 -24.61
N HIS A 252 16.22 -3.60 -24.69
CA HIS A 252 16.27 -4.44 -23.49
C HIS A 252 17.38 -3.98 -22.54
N ILE A 253 17.15 -4.11 -21.23
CA ILE A 253 18.06 -3.65 -20.18
C ILE A 253 19.47 -4.24 -20.30
N ASP A 254 19.60 -5.50 -20.71
CA ASP A 254 20.91 -6.13 -20.96
C ASP A 254 21.67 -5.46 -22.12
N ASP A 255 20.98 -5.13 -23.21
CA ASP A 255 21.57 -4.44 -24.35
C ASP A 255 21.98 -3.01 -23.95
N CYS A 256 21.13 -2.33 -23.17
CA CYS A 256 21.44 -1.01 -22.62
C CYS A 256 22.72 -1.04 -21.77
N VAL A 257 22.83 -2.02 -20.85
CA VAL A 257 24.03 -2.20 -20.01
C VAL A 257 25.27 -2.57 -20.84
N ASP A 258 25.11 -3.41 -21.88
CA ASP A 258 26.17 -3.72 -22.83
C ASP A 258 26.71 -2.44 -23.51
N ALA A 259 25.85 -1.49 -23.89
CA ALA A 259 26.27 -0.20 -24.45
C ALA A 259 27.13 0.61 -23.47
N PHE A 260 26.75 0.67 -22.18
CA PHE A 260 27.56 1.31 -21.15
C PHE A 260 28.92 0.63 -20.98
N LEU A 261 28.96 -0.71 -20.91
CA LEU A 261 30.22 -1.46 -20.79
C LEU A 261 31.15 -1.25 -22.00
N LEU A 262 30.60 -1.19 -23.22
CA LEU A 262 31.38 -0.89 -24.43
C LEU A 262 31.93 0.54 -24.41
N ALA A 263 31.13 1.52 -23.99
CA ALA A 263 31.57 2.90 -23.82
C ALA A 263 32.71 2.99 -22.79
N MET A 264 32.58 2.33 -21.64
CA MET A 264 33.62 2.26 -20.61
C MET A 264 34.92 1.63 -21.13
N LYS A 265 34.82 0.51 -21.85
CA LYS A 265 35.98 -0.17 -22.47
C LYS A 265 36.68 0.74 -23.47
N ARG A 266 35.92 1.46 -24.30
CA ARG A 266 36.44 2.42 -25.28
C ARG A 266 37.19 3.55 -24.60
N LEU A 267 36.58 4.17 -23.59
CA LEU A 267 37.17 5.28 -22.83
C LEU A 267 38.40 4.86 -22.04
N THR A 268 38.37 3.68 -21.43
CA THR A 268 39.53 3.13 -20.70
C THR A 268 40.70 2.86 -21.63
N THR A 269 40.43 2.40 -22.85
CA THR A 269 41.47 2.21 -23.88
C THR A 269 42.05 3.56 -24.33
N LEU A 270 41.20 4.57 -24.53
CA LEU A 270 41.64 5.92 -24.91
C LEU A 270 42.49 6.58 -23.82
N ALA A 271 42.09 6.44 -22.55
CA ALA A 271 42.82 6.99 -21.42
C ALA A 271 44.23 6.40 -21.25
N LYS A 272 44.50 5.20 -21.81
CA LYS A 272 45.82 4.55 -21.79
C LYS A 272 46.70 4.88 -23.02
N ASP A 273 46.14 5.49 -24.07
CA ASP A 273 46.87 5.77 -25.32
C ASP A 273 47.69 7.07 -25.23
N THR A 274 48.93 6.96 -24.75
CA THR A 274 49.87 8.08 -24.61
C THR A 274 50.48 8.58 -25.93
N ARG A 275 50.08 8.04 -27.09
CA ARG A 275 50.76 8.26 -28.39
C ARG A 275 50.06 9.25 -29.34
N ARG A 276 49.02 9.98 -28.92
CA ARG A 276 48.18 10.74 -29.86
C ARG A 276 48.08 12.26 -29.68
N THR A 277 48.03 12.90 -30.85
CA THR A 277 47.86 14.31 -31.20
C THR A 277 46.45 14.63 -31.74
N SER A 278 45.45 13.77 -31.50
CA SER A 278 44.10 13.90 -32.08
C SER A 278 43.21 14.83 -31.24
N PRO A 279 42.33 15.65 -31.85
CA PRO A 279 41.35 16.45 -31.13
C PRO A 279 40.44 15.57 -30.28
N ARG A 280 40.20 16.02 -29.05
CA ARG A 280 39.59 15.31 -27.93
C ARG A 280 38.09 15.06 -28.19
N THR A 281 37.62 13.84 -27.95
CA THR A 281 36.30 13.35 -28.39
C THR A 281 35.27 13.39 -27.25
N HIS A 282 34.26 14.24 -27.39
CA HIS A 282 32.94 14.00 -26.81
C HIS A 282 32.13 13.29 -27.89
N ASP A 283 32.00 11.97 -27.78
CA ASP A 283 31.21 11.21 -28.73
C ASP A 283 29.80 10.98 -28.19
N ILE A 284 28.82 11.17 -29.05
CA ILE A 284 27.40 10.91 -28.77
C ILE A 284 26.98 9.69 -29.59
N TYR A 285 26.32 8.72 -28.97
CA TYR A 285 25.79 7.52 -29.62
C TYR A 285 24.32 7.31 -29.23
N ASN A 286 23.49 6.96 -30.21
CA ASN A 286 22.16 6.44 -29.96
C ASN A 286 22.24 4.98 -29.50
N VAL A 287 21.46 4.65 -28.48
CA VAL A 287 21.26 3.29 -27.99
C VAL A 287 19.79 2.98 -28.16
N ALA A 288 19.49 2.29 -29.25
CA ALA A 288 18.13 1.95 -29.67
C ALA A 288 17.99 0.44 -29.89
N GLY A 289 16.75 -0.02 -29.85
CA GLY A 289 16.39 -1.40 -30.12
C GLY A 289 16.13 -1.65 -31.59
N VAL A 290 15.49 -2.77 -31.88
CA VAL A 290 14.91 -3.05 -33.20
C VAL A 290 13.42 -2.80 -33.12
N PRO A 291 12.86 -1.79 -33.83
CA PRO A 291 11.43 -1.56 -33.89
C PRO A 291 10.71 -2.83 -34.34
N SER A 292 9.84 -3.38 -33.47
CA SER A 292 9.33 -4.75 -33.64
C SER A 292 7.87 -4.96 -33.24
N ALA A 293 7.23 -3.99 -32.58
CA ALA A 293 5.83 -4.09 -32.21
C ALA A 293 5.16 -2.71 -32.05
N THR A 294 3.87 -2.64 -32.36
CA THR A 294 2.99 -1.55 -31.88
C THR A 294 2.57 -1.81 -30.43
N VAL A 295 1.96 -0.81 -29.78
CA VAL A 295 1.40 -0.98 -28.41
C VAL A 295 0.38 -2.12 -28.37
N THR A 296 -0.50 -2.23 -29.37
CA THR A 296 -1.49 -3.30 -29.46
C THR A 296 -0.82 -4.69 -29.56
N GLN A 297 0.28 -4.81 -30.31
CA GLN A 297 1.04 -6.07 -30.42
C GLN A 297 1.78 -6.41 -29.12
N LEU A 298 2.34 -5.41 -28.43
CA LEU A 298 2.94 -5.57 -27.11
C LEU A 298 1.92 -6.14 -26.11
N VAL A 299 0.73 -5.53 -26.02
CA VAL A 299 -0.36 -6.01 -25.16
C VAL A 299 -0.74 -7.45 -25.48
N ASP A 300 -0.90 -7.80 -26.77
CA ASP A 300 -1.24 -9.16 -27.19
C ASP A 300 -0.19 -10.19 -26.76
N LYS A 301 1.10 -9.89 -27.00
CA LYS A 301 2.22 -10.76 -26.62
C LYS A 301 2.28 -10.96 -25.11
N VAL A 302 2.12 -9.90 -24.32
CA VAL A 302 2.12 -9.99 -22.86
C VAL A 302 0.94 -10.84 -22.35
N LEU A 303 -0.27 -10.62 -22.87
CA LEU A 303 -1.44 -11.41 -22.48
C LEU A 303 -1.27 -12.90 -22.81
N ARG A 304 -0.66 -13.25 -23.95
CA ARG A 304 -0.36 -14.65 -24.30
C ARG A 304 0.67 -15.29 -23.36
N LEU A 305 1.79 -14.60 -23.12
CA LEU A 305 2.85 -15.09 -22.21
C LEU A 305 2.34 -15.34 -20.80
N THR A 306 1.49 -14.43 -20.31
CA THR A 306 0.89 -14.50 -18.97
C THR A 306 -0.38 -15.33 -18.93
N ARG A 307 -0.85 -15.85 -20.08
CA ARG A 307 -2.14 -16.52 -20.26
C ARG A 307 -3.29 -15.72 -19.63
N SER A 308 -3.23 -14.41 -19.77
CA SER A 308 -4.03 -13.53 -18.95
C SER A 308 -5.47 -13.39 -19.40
N LYS A 309 -6.39 -13.55 -18.45
CA LYS A 309 -7.81 -13.25 -18.61
C LYS A 309 -8.13 -11.75 -18.49
N SER A 310 -7.12 -10.91 -18.27
CA SER A 310 -7.29 -9.47 -18.07
C SER A 310 -8.21 -8.86 -19.12
N PRO A 311 -9.19 -8.05 -18.71
CA PRO A 311 -9.94 -7.25 -19.66
C PRO A 311 -9.05 -6.15 -20.21
N ILE A 312 -9.28 -5.77 -21.46
CA ILE A 312 -8.51 -4.75 -22.15
C ILE A 312 -9.33 -3.46 -22.22
N LEU A 313 -8.75 -2.34 -21.75
CA LEU A 313 -9.28 -0.99 -21.92
C LEU A 313 -8.33 -0.15 -22.77
N GLU A 314 -8.76 0.16 -23.98
CA GLU A 314 -8.09 1.13 -24.85
C GLU A 314 -8.60 2.53 -24.49
N LEU A 315 -7.69 3.41 -24.06
CA LEU A 315 -8.01 4.79 -23.67
C LEU A 315 -7.95 5.71 -24.90
N GLU A 316 -8.88 6.65 -24.99
CA GLU A 316 -8.81 7.72 -25.99
C GLU A 316 -7.70 8.71 -25.62
N SER A 317 -6.81 9.03 -26.55
CA SER A 317 -5.75 10.01 -26.31
C SER A 317 -6.32 11.43 -26.38
N ALA A 318 -6.31 12.17 -25.26
CA ALA A 318 -6.70 13.59 -25.24
C ALA A 318 -5.65 14.49 -25.92
N VAL A 319 -4.43 13.98 -26.12
CA VAL A 319 -3.31 14.66 -26.76
C VAL A 319 -2.75 13.69 -27.81
N GLN A 320 -2.65 14.10 -29.08
CA GLN A 320 -1.84 13.36 -30.05
C GLN A 320 -0.37 13.54 -29.67
N THR A 321 0.13 12.76 -28.70
CA THR A 321 1.57 12.68 -28.45
C THR A 321 2.18 11.92 -29.63
N GLN A 322 2.86 12.66 -30.51
CA GLN A 322 3.70 12.09 -31.56
C GLN A 322 4.92 11.46 -30.92
N ASP A 323 4.76 10.26 -30.38
CA ASP A 323 5.88 9.44 -29.91
C ASP A 323 6.29 8.40 -30.96
N ASP A 324 6.43 8.86 -32.21
CA ASP A 324 7.03 8.10 -33.30
C ASP A 324 8.53 8.39 -33.25
N TYR A 325 9.31 7.50 -32.63
CA TYR A 325 10.77 7.61 -32.59
C TYR A 325 11.39 6.28 -32.99
N GLN A 326 12.37 6.34 -33.88
CA GLN A 326 13.24 5.22 -34.21
C GLN A 326 14.68 5.72 -34.31
N GLY A 327 15.57 5.22 -33.45
CA GLY A 327 16.97 5.63 -33.39
C GLY A 327 17.87 4.81 -34.31
N SER A 328 18.76 5.47 -35.05
CA SER A 328 19.82 4.78 -35.80
C SER A 328 20.96 4.39 -34.87
N ILE A 329 21.32 3.10 -34.85
CA ILE A 329 22.50 2.59 -34.11
C ILE A 329 23.75 2.43 -34.98
N ALA A 330 23.75 2.94 -36.22
CA ALA A 330 24.86 2.75 -37.16
C ALA A 330 26.20 3.26 -36.59
N LYS A 331 26.19 4.46 -36.00
CA LYS A 331 27.37 5.03 -35.36
C LYS A 331 27.82 4.23 -34.13
N ALA A 332 26.89 3.70 -33.34
CA ALA A 332 27.21 2.87 -32.18
C ALA A 332 27.81 1.50 -32.58
N ILE A 333 27.35 0.91 -33.69
CA ILE A 333 27.96 -0.28 -34.28
C ILE A 333 29.42 0.01 -34.66
N ASP A 334 29.66 1.09 -35.39
CA ASP A 334 30.99 1.41 -35.91
C ASP A 334 31.97 1.89 -34.83
N GLY A 335 31.49 2.71 -33.89
CA GLY A 335 32.31 3.36 -32.86
C GLY A 335 32.51 2.53 -31.59
N LEU A 336 31.52 1.72 -31.21
CA LEU A 336 31.52 0.93 -29.97
C LEU A 336 31.45 -0.58 -30.21
N GLY A 337 31.03 -1.03 -31.39
CA GLY A 337 30.68 -2.43 -31.64
C GLY A 337 29.33 -2.82 -31.03
N PHE A 338 28.49 -1.84 -30.68
CA PHE A 338 27.20 -2.09 -30.04
C PHE A 338 26.22 -2.73 -31.03
N ARG A 339 25.45 -3.71 -30.57
CA ARG A 339 24.30 -4.29 -31.28
C ARG A 339 23.21 -4.57 -30.26
N SER A 340 21.95 -4.28 -30.60
CA SER A 340 20.82 -4.82 -29.85
C SER A 340 20.68 -6.31 -30.20
N LYS A 341 20.77 -7.17 -29.19
CA LYS A 341 20.83 -8.63 -29.33
C LYS A 341 19.56 -9.30 -28.83
N VAL A 342 18.84 -8.71 -27.88
CA VAL A 342 17.67 -9.33 -27.25
C VAL A 342 16.40 -8.92 -28.00
N PRO A 343 15.74 -9.85 -28.74
CA PRO A 343 14.46 -9.58 -29.38
C PRO A 343 13.38 -9.25 -28.34
N LEU A 344 12.34 -8.52 -28.75
CA LEU A 344 11.22 -8.17 -27.88
C LEU A 344 10.60 -9.40 -27.19
N ASP A 345 10.39 -10.47 -27.94
CA ASP A 345 9.75 -11.70 -27.44
C ASP A 345 10.57 -12.36 -26.32
N ASP A 346 11.89 -12.44 -26.50
CA ASP A 346 12.81 -12.96 -25.48
C ASP A 346 12.85 -12.04 -24.26
N GLY A 347 12.88 -10.73 -24.48
CA GLY A 347 12.86 -9.73 -23.41
C GLY A 347 11.58 -9.80 -22.56
N LEU A 348 10.42 -9.91 -23.21
CA LEU A 348 9.13 -10.07 -22.54
C LEU A 348 9.04 -11.40 -21.79
N LEU A 349 9.52 -12.50 -22.39
CA LEU A 349 9.57 -13.80 -21.73
C LEU A 349 10.38 -13.74 -20.43
N ARG A 350 11.59 -13.14 -20.49
CA ARG A 350 12.46 -12.94 -19.32
C ARG A 350 11.83 -12.05 -18.26
N LEU A 351 11.17 -10.97 -18.69
CA LEU A 351 10.51 -10.03 -17.79
C LEU A 351 9.33 -10.69 -17.07
N VAL A 352 8.44 -11.37 -17.80
CA VAL A 352 7.31 -12.12 -17.22
C VAL A 352 7.81 -13.19 -16.25
N GLY A 353 8.84 -13.95 -16.63
CA GLY A 353 9.46 -14.95 -15.76
C GLY A 353 10.04 -14.33 -14.49
N SER A 354 10.67 -13.15 -14.58
CA SER A 354 11.20 -12.42 -13.42
C SER A 354 10.10 -11.97 -12.46
N TYR A 355 8.98 -11.45 -12.98
CA TYR A 355 7.82 -11.10 -12.16
C TYR A 355 7.18 -12.32 -11.49
N LEU A 356 7.01 -13.42 -12.22
CA LEU A 356 6.46 -14.66 -11.67
C LEU A 356 7.39 -15.24 -10.58
N ASN A 357 8.70 -15.23 -10.78
CA ASN A 357 9.66 -15.70 -9.78
C ASN A 357 9.68 -14.82 -8.53
N GLN A 358 9.61 -13.49 -8.68
CA GLN A 358 9.43 -12.59 -7.53
C GLN A 358 8.13 -12.89 -6.78
N THR A 359 7.05 -13.15 -7.52
CA THR A 359 5.75 -13.52 -6.92
C THR A 359 5.85 -14.84 -6.17
N GLU A 360 6.51 -15.86 -6.73
CA GLU A 360 6.74 -17.14 -6.05
C GLU A 360 7.59 -16.96 -4.78
N GLN A 361 8.66 -16.18 -4.84
CA GLN A 361 9.52 -15.89 -3.70
C GLN A 361 8.75 -15.13 -2.61
N PHE A 362 7.98 -14.11 -2.99
CA PHE A 362 7.11 -13.40 -2.05
C PHE A 362 6.09 -14.35 -1.39
N LEU A 363 5.46 -15.23 -2.17
CA LEU A 363 4.54 -16.23 -1.62
C LEU A 363 5.27 -17.20 -0.69
N ASN A 364 6.49 -17.62 -1.01
CA ASN A 364 7.32 -18.45 -0.14
C ASN A 364 7.65 -17.75 1.17
N ASP A 365 8.10 -16.49 1.11
CA ASP A 365 8.44 -15.70 2.29
C ASP A 365 7.18 -15.46 3.14
N ARG A 366 6.04 -15.18 2.51
CA ARG A 366 4.76 -15.02 3.21
C ARG A 366 4.26 -16.30 3.83
N ILE A 367 4.35 -17.43 3.14
CA ILE A 367 4.10 -18.74 3.76
C ILE A 367 5.08 -18.93 4.93
N GLY A 368 6.35 -18.59 4.73
CA GLY A 368 7.40 -18.52 5.74
C GLY A 368 7.01 -17.76 7.00
N HIS A 369 6.40 -16.58 6.86
CA HIS A 369 6.03 -15.71 7.97
C HIS A 369 4.62 -15.99 8.51
N THR A 370 3.61 -15.87 7.66
CA THR A 370 2.19 -16.02 7.99
C THR A 370 1.84 -17.46 8.34
N CYS A 371 2.39 -18.43 7.60
CA CYS A 371 2.05 -19.83 7.77
C CYS A 371 2.95 -20.57 8.74
N TYR A 372 4.16 -20.12 9.06
CA TYR A 372 4.91 -20.68 10.20
C TYR A 372 4.61 -19.96 11.52
N ALA A 373 4.05 -18.75 11.51
CA ALA A 373 3.28 -18.30 12.66
C ALA A 373 2.11 -19.28 12.87
N ALA A 374 1.33 -19.62 11.84
CA ALA A 374 0.23 -20.59 11.99
C ALA A 374 0.63 -22.08 12.12
N SER A 375 1.83 -22.47 11.67
CA SER A 375 2.32 -23.86 11.68
C SER A 375 3.11 -24.11 12.95
N PRO A 376 2.85 -25.22 13.65
CA PRO A 376 3.34 -25.43 14.99
C PRO A 376 4.86 -25.54 15.04
N ASN A 377 5.55 -24.46 15.43
CA ASN A 377 6.78 -24.66 16.16
C ASN A 377 6.39 -25.27 17.52
N LEU A 378 6.63 -26.57 17.66
CA LEU A 378 6.34 -27.36 18.87
C LEU A 378 6.92 -26.71 20.14
N GLU A 379 8.02 -25.96 20.05
CA GLU A 379 8.63 -25.26 21.19
C GLU A 379 7.92 -23.93 21.55
N ILE A 380 7.33 -23.24 20.57
CA ILE A 380 6.64 -21.95 20.79
C ILE A 380 5.24 -22.21 21.36
N ASN A 381 4.52 -23.18 20.78
CA ASN A 381 3.20 -23.60 21.24
C ASN A 381 3.22 -24.39 22.55
N SER A 382 4.39 -24.84 23.01
CA SER A 382 4.54 -25.44 24.34
C SER A 382 4.67 -24.42 25.46
N ARG A 383 4.80 -23.10 25.17
CA ARG A 383 5.07 -22.08 26.20
C ARG A 383 3.82 -21.56 26.92
N LEU A 384 2.93 -22.46 27.34
CA LEU A 384 1.70 -22.09 28.03
C LEU A 384 1.98 -21.39 29.37
N GLU A 385 3.18 -21.53 29.96
CA GLU A 385 3.59 -20.77 31.15
C GLU A 385 3.51 -19.26 30.97
N LYS A 386 3.61 -18.76 29.74
CA LYS A 386 3.55 -17.31 29.48
C LYS A 386 2.12 -16.74 29.65
N LEU A 387 1.07 -17.59 29.69
CA LEU A 387 -0.31 -17.16 29.97
C LEU A 387 -0.52 -16.88 31.47
N ASP A 388 0.44 -17.25 32.33
CA ASP A 388 0.34 -17.00 33.77
C ASP A 388 0.28 -15.49 34.04
N GLY A 389 -0.75 -15.07 34.77
CA GLY A 389 -1.03 -13.66 35.06
C GLY A 389 -1.73 -12.89 33.93
N CYS A 390 -2.02 -13.54 32.80
CA CYS A 390 -2.77 -12.92 31.70
C CYS A 390 -4.28 -12.91 31.97
N ILE A 391 -4.98 -11.93 31.41
CA ILE A 391 -6.44 -12.02 31.26
C ILE A 391 -6.73 -12.72 29.93
N VAL A 392 -7.60 -13.72 29.89
CA VAL A 392 -8.08 -14.35 28.66
C VAL A 392 -9.60 -14.21 28.55
N HIS A 393 -10.12 -14.21 27.32
CA HIS A 393 -11.52 -14.53 27.08
C HIS A 393 -11.62 -15.98 26.59
N VAL A 394 -12.70 -16.66 27.00
CA VAL A 394 -13.01 -18.01 26.55
C VAL A 394 -14.19 -17.93 25.60
N ASN A 395 -14.06 -18.53 24.43
CA ASN A 395 -15.15 -18.62 23.44
C ASN A 395 -15.46 -20.09 23.17
N ALA A 396 -16.72 -20.40 22.88
CA ALA A 396 -17.20 -21.75 22.60
C ALA A 396 -17.80 -21.84 21.20
N ASP A 397 -17.54 -22.97 20.53
CA ASP A 397 -18.24 -23.38 19.32
C ASP A 397 -19.62 -23.95 19.68
N VAL A 398 -20.67 -23.24 19.30
CA VAL A 398 -22.07 -23.61 19.48
C VAL A 398 -22.66 -23.89 18.10
N SER A 399 -22.57 -25.14 17.66
CA SER A 399 -23.09 -25.61 16.38
C SER A 399 -22.57 -24.83 15.15
N GLY A 400 -21.27 -24.47 15.15
CA GLY A 400 -20.62 -23.71 14.09
C GLY A 400 -20.59 -22.20 14.33
N LEU A 401 -21.22 -21.70 15.39
CA LEU A 401 -21.19 -20.28 15.77
C LEU A 401 -20.32 -20.07 16.99
N LEU A 402 -19.56 -18.97 17.03
CA LEU A 402 -18.77 -18.60 18.20
C LEU A 402 -19.59 -17.76 19.17
N GLY A 403 -19.65 -18.20 20.43
CA GLY A 403 -20.16 -17.38 21.54
C GLY A 403 -19.08 -17.15 22.60
N SER A 404 -19.20 -16.04 23.32
CA SER A 404 -18.33 -15.68 24.43
C SER A 404 -18.82 -16.30 25.73
N LEU A 405 -17.90 -16.78 26.57
CA LEU A 405 -18.20 -17.23 27.92
C LEU A 405 -18.35 -16.01 28.84
N ASN A 406 -19.54 -15.85 29.43
CA ASN A 406 -19.89 -14.70 30.25
C ASN A 406 -20.28 -15.12 31.67
N ALA A 407 -19.79 -14.33 32.63
CA ALA A 407 -20.15 -14.40 34.04
C ALA A 407 -21.34 -13.48 34.30
N TYR A 408 -22.46 -14.10 34.66
CA TYR A 408 -23.61 -13.40 35.23
C TYR A 408 -23.55 -13.48 36.75
N SER A 409 -24.38 -12.66 37.42
CA SER A 409 -24.40 -12.48 38.88
C SER A 409 -24.41 -13.80 39.67
N ASP A 410 -24.91 -14.86 39.05
CA ASP A 410 -25.00 -16.19 39.59
C ASP A 410 -24.97 -17.29 38.52
N ARG A 411 -24.24 -17.15 37.39
CA ARG A 411 -24.04 -18.26 36.44
C ARG A 411 -22.95 -18.00 35.40
N TRP A 412 -22.49 -19.08 34.77
CA TRP A 412 -21.71 -19.02 33.53
C TRP A 412 -22.59 -19.40 32.34
N GLU A 413 -22.51 -18.65 31.24
CA GLU A 413 -23.25 -18.91 30.01
C GLU A 413 -22.40 -18.60 28.77
N VAL A 414 -22.79 -19.16 27.63
CA VAL A 414 -22.24 -18.79 26.33
C VAL A 414 -23.31 -18.02 25.56
N ASP A 415 -23.01 -16.78 25.20
CA ASP A 415 -23.86 -15.91 24.39
C ASP A 415 -23.04 -15.05 23.41
N ASP A 416 -23.72 -14.40 22.48
CA ASP A 416 -23.16 -13.60 21.38
C ASP A 416 -23.42 -12.09 21.52
N ASP A 417 -24.12 -11.65 22.56
CA ASP A 417 -24.62 -10.28 22.71
C ASP A 417 -23.88 -9.45 23.79
N HIS A 418 -23.12 -10.07 24.71
CA HIS A 418 -22.52 -9.39 25.86
C HIS A 418 -20.99 -9.26 25.82
N GLN A 419 -20.45 -8.47 26.76
CA GLN A 419 -19.01 -8.41 27.01
C GLN A 419 -18.48 -9.77 27.40
N ALA A 420 -17.60 -10.35 26.58
CA ALA A 420 -16.78 -11.47 26.99
C ALA A 420 -16.13 -11.19 28.37
N THR A 421 -16.42 -12.03 29.35
CA THR A 421 -15.84 -11.89 30.69
C THR A 421 -14.33 -12.08 30.66
N GLY A 422 -13.62 -11.14 31.26
CA GLY A 422 -12.18 -11.26 31.51
C GLY A 422 -11.89 -12.35 32.54
N LEU A 423 -11.04 -13.33 32.18
CA LEU A 423 -10.59 -14.37 33.09
C LEU A 423 -9.09 -14.23 33.35
N LEU A 424 -8.72 -13.88 34.59
CA LEU A 424 -7.34 -14.00 35.05
C LEU A 424 -6.92 -15.47 35.03
N VAL A 425 -5.82 -15.75 34.33
CA VAL A 425 -5.27 -17.08 34.17
C VAL A 425 -4.09 -17.26 35.11
N SER A 426 -4.04 -18.41 35.79
CA SER A 426 -2.79 -18.91 36.35
C SER A 426 -2.43 -20.24 35.69
N VAL A 427 -1.18 -20.36 35.25
CA VAL A 427 -0.65 -21.56 34.58
C VAL A 427 0.49 -22.15 35.39
N ARG A 428 0.41 -23.46 35.61
CA ARG A 428 1.55 -24.23 36.12
C ARG A 428 1.79 -25.48 35.30
N SER A 429 3.06 -25.84 35.14
CA SER A 429 3.45 -27.13 34.58
C SER A 429 3.18 -28.22 35.62
N ALA A 430 2.42 -29.25 35.23
CA ALA A 430 2.24 -30.46 36.03
C ALA A 430 3.32 -31.51 35.73
N ASP A 431 3.80 -31.59 34.47
CA ASP A 431 4.96 -32.35 34.02
C ASP A 431 5.53 -31.81 32.68
N VAL A 432 6.45 -32.55 32.02
CA VAL A 432 7.14 -32.17 30.77
C VAL A 432 6.19 -31.88 29.60
N SER A 433 4.93 -32.32 29.67
CA SER A 433 3.93 -32.21 28.58
C SER A 433 2.55 -31.70 28.99
N ARG A 434 2.24 -31.62 30.29
CA ARG A 434 0.91 -31.26 30.79
C ARG A 434 0.90 -29.92 31.51
N TRP A 435 -0.07 -29.10 31.14
CA TRP A 435 -0.32 -27.77 31.68
C TRP A 435 -1.63 -27.73 32.44
N MET A 436 -1.58 -27.10 33.61
CA MET A 436 -2.73 -26.90 34.47
C MET A 436 -3.11 -25.42 34.47
N LEU A 437 -4.39 -25.14 34.23
CA LEU A 437 -4.90 -23.80 34.01
C LEU A 437 -6.01 -23.48 35.02
N SER A 438 -5.84 -22.39 35.76
CA SER A 438 -6.89 -21.84 36.65
C SER A 438 -7.49 -20.60 35.99
N LEU A 439 -8.82 -20.51 35.96
CA LEU A 439 -9.56 -19.40 35.35
C LEU A 439 -10.38 -18.68 36.42
N GLN A 440 -10.04 -17.41 36.68
CA GLN A 440 -10.66 -16.57 37.70
C GLN A 440 -11.30 -15.34 37.05
N SER A 441 -12.58 -15.06 37.34
CA SER A 441 -13.24 -13.86 36.79
C SER A 441 -12.58 -12.58 37.30
N THR A 442 -12.43 -11.58 36.43
CA THR A 442 -12.07 -10.21 36.82
C THR A 442 -13.28 -9.37 37.26
N GLU A 443 -14.50 -9.90 37.14
CA GLU A 443 -15.76 -9.19 37.40
C GLU A 443 -16.44 -9.68 38.70
N GLY A 444 -17.07 -8.77 39.43
CA GLY A 444 -17.51 -8.99 40.83
C GLY A 444 -18.69 -9.95 40.99
N LYS A 445 -18.52 -10.91 41.92
CA LYS A 445 -19.43 -11.93 42.51
C LYS A 445 -19.14 -13.39 42.12
N THR A 446 -18.81 -13.67 40.86
CA THR A 446 -18.44 -15.03 40.43
C THR A 446 -16.93 -15.13 40.40
N GLU A 447 -16.32 -15.93 41.28
CA GLU A 447 -14.85 -15.92 41.41
C GLU A 447 -14.15 -16.91 40.45
N PHE A 448 -14.70 -18.10 40.18
CA PHE A 448 -13.99 -19.15 39.41
C PHE A 448 -14.87 -19.87 38.37
N PHE A 449 -14.25 -20.33 37.28
CA PHE A 449 -14.86 -21.22 36.28
C PHE A 449 -14.35 -22.67 36.44
N GLY A 450 -15.15 -23.54 37.07
CA GLY A 450 -14.79 -24.93 37.36
C GLY A 450 -15.83 -25.67 38.23
N LEU A 451 -15.53 -26.92 38.64
CA LEU A 451 -16.35 -27.69 39.61
C LEU A 451 -15.72 -27.69 41.02
N ARG A 452 -16.45 -28.26 41.98
CA ARG A 452 -15.98 -28.47 43.35
C ARG A 452 -15.13 -29.76 43.49
N LYS A 453 -14.04 -29.74 44.26
CA LYS A 453 -13.27 -30.97 44.60
C LYS A 453 -14.19 -31.96 45.32
N GLY A 454 -14.43 -33.12 44.71
CA GLY A 454 -15.30 -34.16 45.24
C GLY A 454 -16.73 -34.18 44.67
N GLN A 455 -17.13 -33.20 43.86
CA GLN A 455 -18.29 -33.37 42.97
C GLN A 455 -17.88 -34.32 41.85
N THR A 456 -18.52 -35.49 41.81
CA THR A 456 -18.46 -36.41 40.69
C THR A 456 -19.87 -36.53 40.11
N ASP A 457 -19.98 -36.25 38.81
CA ASP A 457 -21.03 -36.78 37.92
C ASP A 457 -22.40 -36.11 37.82
N ASP A 458 -22.73 -35.05 38.56
CA ASP A 458 -23.99 -34.30 38.27
C ASP A 458 -23.79 -33.29 37.12
N ALA A 459 -24.00 -33.78 35.89
CA ALA A 459 -23.87 -33.03 34.63
C ALA A 459 -24.75 -31.76 34.50
N LYS A 460 -25.69 -31.52 35.43
CA LYS A 460 -26.74 -30.48 35.30
C LYS A 460 -26.39 -29.11 35.89
N ASN A 461 -25.29 -28.97 36.64
CA ASN A 461 -25.09 -27.80 37.51
C ASN A 461 -23.89 -26.92 37.17
N MET A 462 -23.25 -27.07 36.00
CA MET A 462 -22.11 -26.20 35.66
C MET A 462 -22.52 -24.77 35.28
N HIS A 463 -23.82 -24.53 35.03
CA HIS A 463 -24.37 -23.19 34.91
C HIS A 463 -24.44 -22.46 36.24
N ASN A 464 -24.69 -23.13 37.37
CA ASN A 464 -24.86 -22.46 38.66
C ASN A 464 -23.50 -22.27 39.38
N PRO A 465 -23.21 -21.11 39.95
CA PRO A 465 -21.96 -20.76 40.59
C PRO A 465 -21.77 -21.60 41.84
N VAL A 466 -20.52 -21.93 42.05
CA VAL A 466 -19.99 -22.23 43.37
C VAL A 466 -19.81 -20.88 44.11
N PHE A 467 -20.29 -20.88 45.37
CA PHE A 467 -20.73 -19.78 46.22
C PHE A 467 -19.80 -18.60 46.56
N HIS A 468 -20.46 -17.54 47.05
CA HIS A 468 -19.95 -16.49 47.95
C HIS A 468 -19.29 -17.06 49.23
N SER A 469 -18.06 -16.58 49.48
CA SER A 469 -17.38 -16.41 50.78
C SER A 469 -17.22 -17.63 51.71
N GLU A 470 -15.95 -17.85 52.12
CA GLU A 470 -15.47 -18.71 53.22
C GLU A 470 -15.23 -20.20 52.90
N ALA A 471 -14.40 -20.51 51.90
CA ALA A 471 -13.57 -21.72 51.95
C ALA A 471 -12.34 -21.57 51.04
N SER A 472 -11.15 -21.49 51.61
CA SER A 472 -9.83 -21.49 50.94
C SER A 472 -9.46 -22.83 50.29
N GLU A 473 -10.43 -23.69 50.02
CA GLU A 473 -10.23 -24.98 49.39
C GLU A 473 -11.31 -25.14 48.32
N GLN A 474 -10.97 -24.93 47.04
CA GLN A 474 -11.46 -25.69 45.88
C GLN A 474 -11.37 -24.89 44.56
N LEU A 475 -10.21 -24.99 43.90
CA LEU A 475 -10.06 -24.69 42.48
C LEU A 475 -10.11 -26.01 41.72
N ILE A 476 -10.90 -26.10 40.64
CA ILE A 476 -10.56 -27.04 39.57
C ILE A 476 -9.65 -26.32 38.61
N GLU A 477 -8.46 -26.87 38.50
CA GLU A 477 -7.55 -26.56 37.42
C GLU A 477 -7.94 -27.44 36.24
N TRP A 478 -7.86 -26.88 35.04
CA TRP A 478 -8.08 -27.60 33.81
C TRP A 478 -6.75 -28.13 33.30
N GLU A 479 -6.69 -29.41 32.95
CA GLU A 479 -5.63 -29.90 32.10
C GLU A 479 -5.91 -29.37 30.67
N LEU A 480 -4.92 -28.70 30.07
CA LEU A 480 -5.07 -28.09 28.76
C LEU A 480 -4.47 -29.00 27.67
N GLU A 481 -5.26 -29.28 26.63
CA GLU A 481 -4.79 -29.88 25.38
C GLU A 481 -5.11 -28.92 24.24
N ALA A 482 -4.09 -28.50 23.49
CA ALA A 482 -4.23 -27.52 22.41
C ALA A 482 -4.18 -28.20 21.03
N ASN A 483 -5.04 -27.76 20.12
CA ASN A 483 -4.96 -28.06 18.69
C ASN A 483 -4.53 -26.81 17.94
N ALA A 484 -3.25 -26.78 17.59
CA ALA A 484 -2.66 -25.65 16.87
C ALA A 484 -3.31 -25.42 15.50
N GLU A 485 -3.70 -26.48 14.78
CA GLU A 485 -4.33 -26.34 13.46
C GLU A 485 -5.74 -25.73 13.50
N ARG A 486 -6.49 -25.96 14.58
CA ARG A 486 -7.87 -25.47 14.76
C ARG A 486 -7.96 -24.19 15.60
N ALA A 487 -6.83 -23.71 16.12
CA ALA A 487 -6.79 -22.61 17.07
C ALA A 487 -7.77 -22.78 18.24
N ALA A 488 -7.80 -24.00 18.78
CA ALA A 488 -8.77 -24.40 19.77
C ALA A 488 -8.14 -25.29 20.84
N VAL A 489 -8.79 -25.37 22.00
CA VAL A 489 -8.32 -26.10 23.17
C VAL A 489 -9.41 -27.01 23.72
N LYS A 490 -8.99 -28.04 24.46
CA LYS A 490 -9.84 -28.82 25.36
C LYS A 490 -9.55 -28.39 26.79
N LEU A 491 -10.61 -28.18 27.56
CA LEU A 491 -10.54 -28.02 29.01
C LEU A 491 -10.86 -29.38 29.64
N ILE A 492 -9.83 -30.10 30.09
CA ILE A 492 -9.92 -31.48 30.57
C ILE A 492 -9.95 -31.49 32.10
N VAL A 493 -10.80 -32.32 32.69
CA VAL A 493 -10.80 -32.50 34.15
C VAL A 493 -9.59 -33.37 34.55
N PRO A 494 -8.68 -32.88 35.40
CA PRO A 494 -7.41 -33.56 35.68
C PRO A 494 -7.61 -34.97 36.21
N GLY A 495 -6.85 -35.93 35.64
CA GLY A 495 -6.91 -37.32 36.04
C GLY A 495 -8.17 -38.07 35.57
N THR A 496 -8.93 -37.53 34.61
CA THR A 496 -10.12 -38.16 34.03
C THR A 496 -10.08 -38.20 32.51
N GLU A 497 -10.94 -39.03 31.90
CA GLU A 497 -11.17 -39.11 30.44
C GLU A 497 -12.30 -38.18 29.96
N ARG A 498 -12.54 -37.07 30.67
CA ARG A 498 -13.62 -36.13 30.37
C ARG A 498 -13.09 -34.72 30.08
N GLN A 499 -13.62 -34.14 29.02
CA GLN A 499 -13.43 -32.73 28.65
C GLN A 499 -14.77 -31.99 28.73
N LEU A 500 -14.68 -30.69 28.91
CA LEU A 500 -15.84 -29.83 28.90
C LEU A 500 -16.35 -29.57 27.47
N GLY A 501 -17.63 -29.81 27.24
CA GLY A 501 -18.35 -29.52 26.00
C GLY A 501 -19.19 -28.23 26.09
N PRO A 502 -19.33 -27.49 24.97
CA PRO A 502 -20.15 -26.30 24.88
C PRO A 502 -21.65 -26.67 24.88
N PRO A 503 -22.56 -25.71 25.10
CA PRO A 503 -23.98 -25.95 24.95
C PRO A 503 -24.36 -26.17 23.48
N LEU A 504 -25.49 -26.82 23.23
CA LEU A 504 -26.00 -27.07 21.86
C LEU A 504 -26.56 -25.80 21.18
N TYR A 505 -26.93 -24.79 21.97
CA TYR A 505 -27.44 -23.48 21.55
C TYR A 505 -27.05 -22.41 22.59
N PHE A 506 -27.03 -21.13 22.21
CA PHE A 506 -26.66 -20.03 23.12
C PHE A 506 -27.58 -19.98 24.35
N GLY A 507 -27.00 -19.78 25.54
CA GLY A 507 -27.70 -19.85 26.83
C GLY A 507 -28.12 -21.27 27.30
N GLY A 508 -27.83 -22.32 26.51
CA GLY A 508 -28.12 -23.72 26.85
C GLY A 508 -27.16 -24.34 27.86
N GLU A 509 -27.37 -25.62 28.21
CA GLU A 509 -26.58 -26.35 29.23
C GLU A 509 -25.21 -26.86 28.72
N PHE A 510 -24.12 -26.63 29.48
CA PHE A 510 -22.81 -27.26 29.24
C PHE A 510 -22.87 -28.79 29.39
N THR A 511 -22.01 -29.49 28.64
CA THR A 511 -22.02 -30.96 28.61
C THR A 511 -20.64 -31.56 28.90
N TRP A 512 -20.59 -32.85 29.26
CA TRP A 512 -19.33 -33.59 29.39
C TRP A 512 -19.12 -34.48 28.18
N ILE A 513 -17.96 -34.34 27.53
CA ILE A 513 -17.59 -35.11 26.35
C ILE A 513 -16.35 -35.95 26.69
N SER A 514 -16.17 -37.08 26.00
CA SER A 514 -14.94 -37.88 26.14
C SER A 514 -13.70 -37.09 25.72
N ARG A 515 -12.61 -37.21 26.48
CA ARG A 515 -11.28 -36.64 26.15
C ARG A 515 -10.80 -37.08 24.76
N SER A 516 -11.08 -38.34 24.39
CA SER A 516 -10.68 -38.92 23.10
C SER A 516 -11.54 -38.48 21.91
N ALA A 517 -12.62 -37.70 22.14
CA ALA A 517 -13.38 -37.12 21.05
C ALA A 517 -12.52 -36.12 20.26
N ASP A 518 -12.60 -36.17 18.93
CA ASP A 518 -11.89 -35.24 18.03
C ASP A 518 -12.58 -33.87 17.93
N VAL A 519 -12.95 -33.33 19.10
CA VAL A 519 -13.64 -32.05 19.25
C VAL A 519 -12.77 -31.16 20.14
N PHE A 520 -12.49 -29.94 19.65
CA PHE A 520 -11.79 -28.89 20.38
C PHE A 520 -12.72 -27.67 20.43
N PRO A 521 -13.64 -27.62 21.41
CA PRO A 521 -14.77 -26.69 21.32
C PRO A 521 -14.47 -25.29 21.86
N TRP A 522 -13.31 -25.08 22.48
CA TRP A 522 -12.98 -23.83 23.16
C TRP A 522 -11.88 -23.06 22.46
N ARG A 523 -11.93 -21.73 22.50
CA ARG A 523 -10.82 -20.84 22.13
C ARG A 523 -10.46 -19.95 23.32
N LEU A 524 -9.16 -19.78 23.55
CA LEU A 524 -8.63 -18.83 24.53
C LEU A 524 -8.03 -17.64 23.78
N SER A 525 -8.50 -16.43 24.09
CA SER A 525 -7.98 -15.19 23.51
C SER A 525 -7.27 -14.38 24.61
N PRO A 526 -5.93 -14.39 24.70
CA PRO A 526 -5.18 -13.67 25.71
C PRO A 526 -5.12 -12.16 25.46
N PHE A 527 -5.21 -11.42 26.56
CA PHE A 527 -5.10 -9.96 26.67
C PHE A 527 -3.93 -9.62 27.61
N CYS A 528 -2.74 -10.08 27.26
CA CYS A 528 -1.51 -9.77 27.97
C CYS A 528 -0.38 -9.42 26.99
N CYS A 529 0.66 -8.78 27.51
CA CYS A 529 1.74 -8.18 26.73
C CYS A 529 3.12 -8.89 26.86
N PRO A 530 3.23 -10.23 27.06
CA PRO A 530 4.55 -10.85 27.20
C PRO A 530 5.29 -10.88 25.85
N ASP A 531 6.54 -10.40 25.83
CA ASP A 531 7.46 -10.48 24.70
C ASP A 531 8.43 -11.67 24.88
N PRO A 532 8.64 -12.54 23.86
CA PRO A 532 7.91 -12.61 22.59
C PRO A 532 6.57 -13.35 22.72
N GLU A 533 5.55 -12.92 21.95
CA GLU A 533 4.23 -13.56 21.84
C GLU A 533 4.40 -15.01 21.33
N PRO A 534 4.02 -16.05 22.09
CA PRO A 534 4.24 -17.44 21.69
C PRO A 534 2.98 -18.16 21.18
N TRP A 535 1.82 -17.50 21.02
CA TRP A 535 0.56 -18.22 20.72
C TRP A 535 -0.11 -17.72 19.44
N PRO A 536 0.43 -18.05 18.27
CA PRO A 536 -0.16 -17.67 16.99
C PRO A 536 -1.61 -18.14 16.83
N PHE A 537 -2.01 -19.19 17.54
CA PHE A 537 -3.38 -19.70 17.52
C PHE A 537 -4.35 -19.00 18.49
N ALA A 538 -3.89 -18.01 19.26
CA ALA A 538 -4.70 -17.24 20.21
C ALA A 538 -4.82 -15.75 19.82
N ALA A 539 -4.18 -15.35 18.71
CA ALA A 539 -4.01 -13.96 18.29
C ALA A 539 -5.21 -13.35 17.56
N GLU A 540 -6.23 -14.15 17.23
CA GLU A 540 -7.36 -13.71 16.39
C GLU A 540 -8.56 -13.25 17.23
N ASP A 541 -9.20 -12.17 16.77
CA ASP A 541 -10.46 -11.73 17.34
C ASP A 541 -11.57 -12.72 16.94
N PRO A 542 -12.21 -13.42 17.90
CA PRO A 542 -13.24 -14.42 17.62
C PRO A 542 -14.46 -13.82 16.92
N LEU A 543 -14.75 -12.53 17.12
CA LEU A 543 -15.84 -11.83 16.42
C LEU A 543 -15.45 -11.55 14.96
N ASP A 544 -14.20 -11.16 14.70
CA ASP A 544 -13.65 -11.00 13.33
C ASP A 544 -13.72 -12.35 12.57
N HIS A 545 -13.36 -13.44 13.25
CA HIS A 545 -13.48 -14.80 12.72
C HIS A 545 -14.93 -15.24 12.47
N SER A 546 -15.85 -14.97 13.39
CA SER A 546 -17.27 -15.32 13.22
C SER A 546 -17.91 -14.59 12.03
N ILE A 547 -17.45 -13.36 11.77
CA ILE A 547 -17.88 -12.55 10.64
C ILE A 547 -17.34 -13.15 9.34
N GLU A 548 -16.06 -13.55 9.29
CA GLU A 548 -15.44 -14.32 8.18
C GLU A 548 -16.13 -15.67 7.94
N TYR A 549 -16.44 -16.43 8.98
CA TYR A 549 -17.13 -17.72 8.85
C TYR A 549 -18.52 -17.57 8.24
N LEU A 550 -19.31 -16.58 8.69
CA LEU A 550 -20.59 -16.23 8.08
C LEU A 550 -20.46 -15.70 6.63
N ARG A 551 -19.26 -15.24 6.23
CA ARG A 551 -18.94 -14.80 4.85
C ARG A 551 -18.61 -15.97 3.91
N VAL A 552 -18.18 -17.13 4.44
CA VAL A 552 -17.61 -18.25 3.65
C VAL A 552 -18.43 -19.55 3.73
N ALA A 553 -19.44 -19.65 4.59
CA ALA A 553 -20.24 -20.86 4.84
C ALA A 553 -20.82 -21.53 3.56
N THR A 554 -19.96 -22.33 2.94
CA THR A 554 -20.27 -23.61 2.32
C THR A 554 -20.42 -24.64 3.44
N ASP A 555 -21.04 -25.79 3.16
CA ASP A 555 -21.60 -26.76 4.12
C ASP A 555 -20.65 -27.36 5.19
N ASP A 556 -19.43 -26.87 5.36
CA ASP A 556 -18.43 -27.37 6.31
C ASP A 556 -18.47 -26.58 7.64
N GLY A 557 -18.91 -27.25 8.70
CA GLY A 557 -18.96 -26.70 10.07
C GLY A 557 -17.59 -26.34 10.63
N PHE A 558 -17.54 -25.38 11.58
CA PHE A 558 -16.41 -24.93 12.43
C PHE A 558 -15.01 -25.40 11.96
N ALA A 559 -14.59 -24.97 10.77
CA ALA A 559 -13.32 -25.36 10.18
C ALA A 559 -12.48 -24.15 9.80
N ALA A 560 -11.22 -24.22 10.25
CA ALA A 560 -10.05 -23.39 9.96
C ALA A 560 -10.03 -21.98 10.56
N SER A 561 -9.02 -21.73 11.40
CA SER A 561 -8.53 -20.38 11.71
C SER A 561 -8.29 -19.58 10.41
N ILE A 562 -8.47 -18.25 10.43
CA ILE A 562 -8.19 -17.38 9.27
C ILE A 562 -6.80 -17.67 8.66
N PRO A 563 -5.73 -17.96 9.44
CA PRO A 563 -4.40 -18.21 8.91
C PRO A 563 -4.35 -19.54 8.14
N LYS A 564 -5.07 -20.60 8.53
CA LYS A 564 -5.07 -21.86 7.76
C LYS A 564 -5.71 -21.68 6.39
N SER A 565 -6.87 -21.02 6.33
CA SER A 565 -7.53 -20.73 5.05
C SER A 565 -6.66 -19.84 4.14
N GLN A 566 -6.00 -18.83 4.72
CA GLN A 566 -5.05 -17.97 4.01
C GLN A 566 -3.81 -18.76 3.56
N CYS A 567 -3.30 -19.67 4.39
CA CYS A 567 -2.15 -20.49 4.08
C CYS A 567 -2.40 -21.51 2.98
N ASP A 568 -3.57 -22.13 2.97
CA ASP A 568 -3.98 -23.03 1.89
C ASP A 568 -4.10 -22.24 0.56
N ARG A 569 -4.62 -21.01 0.62
CA ARG A 569 -4.70 -20.12 -0.55
C ARG A 569 -3.33 -19.68 -1.03
N LEU A 570 -2.43 -19.24 -0.12
CA LEU A 570 -1.05 -18.88 -0.45
C LEU A 570 -0.28 -20.07 -1.03
N SER A 571 -0.48 -21.27 -0.48
CA SER A 571 0.17 -22.50 -0.96
C SER A 571 -0.33 -22.90 -2.36
N ARG A 572 -1.64 -22.79 -2.63
CA ARG A 572 -2.21 -23.00 -3.97
C ARG A 572 -1.74 -21.94 -4.96
N ALA A 573 -1.72 -20.66 -4.56
CA ALA A 573 -1.18 -19.58 -5.38
C ALA A 573 0.29 -19.85 -5.74
N ARG A 574 1.11 -20.27 -4.78
CA ARG A 574 2.51 -20.63 -5.03
C ARG A 574 2.62 -21.80 -6.02
N ALA A 575 1.82 -22.85 -5.84
CA ALA A 575 1.80 -23.98 -6.76
C ALA A 575 1.40 -23.55 -8.18
N HIS A 576 0.40 -22.67 -8.30
CA HIS A 576 -0.06 -22.12 -9.58
C HIS A 576 1.04 -21.29 -10.27
N VAL A 577 1.70 -20.39 -9.54
CA VAL A 577 2.83 -19.60 -10.07
C VAL A 577 3.98 -20.52 -10.50
N GLY A 578 4.30 -21.55 -9.70
CA GLY A 578 5.31 -22.55 -10.05
C GLY A 578 4.98 -23.32 -11.34
N GLU A 579 3.71 -23.66 -11.57
CA GLU A 579 3.25 -24.27 -12.82
C GLU A 579 3.35 -23.31 -14.01
N GLN A 580 2.96 -22.04 -13.83
CA GLN A 580 3.13 -21.01 -14.86
C GLN A 580 4.61 -20.84 -15.24
N LEU A 581 5.50 -20.74 -14.25
CA LEU A 581 6.95 -20.68 -14.45
C LEU A 581 7.46 -21.92 -15.21
N GLY A 582 7.04 -23.11 -14.81
CA GLY A 582 7.46 -24.36 -15.45
C GLY A 582 6.98 -24.54 -16.90
N THR A 583 5.97 -23.77 -17.33
CA THR A 583 5.39 -23.84 -18.68
C THR A 583 5.60 -22.58 -19.53
N LEU A 584 6.26 -21.56 -18.97
CA LEU A 584 6.58 -20.30 -19.65
C LEU A 584 7.59 -20.56 -20.79
N SER A 585 7.22 -20.24 -22.02
CA SER A 585 8.08 -20.46 -23.19
C SER A 585 7.71 -19.56 -24.35
N LEU A 586 8.64 -19.37 -25.31
CA LEU A 586 8.37 -18.66 -26.57
C LEU A 586 7.27 -19.31 -27.41
N GLY A 587 7.00 -20.61 -27.22
CA GLY A 587 5.92 -21.31 -27.93
C GLY A 587 4.53 -20.72 -27.66
N LEU A 588 4.35 -19.98 -26.55
CA LEU A 588 3.11 -19.26 -26.25
C LEU A 588 2.86 -18.05 -27.14
N LEU A 589 3.90 -17.57 -27.84
CA LEU A 589 3.83 -16.44 -28.76
C LEU A 589 3.59 -16.86 -30.22
N ASP A 590 3.38 -18.15 -30.50
CA ASP A 590 3.03 -18.63 -31.83
C ASP A 590 1.70 -18.01 -32.30
N ASP A 591 1.73 -17.34 -33.46
CA ASP A 591 0.58 -16.68 -34.06
C ASP A 591 -0.60 -17.64 -34.34
N ASN A 592 -0.33 -18.95 -34.45
CA ASN A 592 -1.35 -19.99 -34.65
C ASN A 592 -2.17 -20.30 -33.39
N LEU A 593 -1.74 -19.89 -32.20
CA LEU A 593 -2.50 -20.05 -30.98
C LEU A 593 -3.61 -19.00 -30.91
N THR A 594 -4.86 -19.44 -30.89
CA THR A 594 -6.02 -18.56 -30.75
C THR A 594 -6.16 -18.13 -29.29
N PHE A 595 -5.56 -17.00 -28.95
CA PHE A 595 -5.77 -16.37 -27.65
C PHE A 595 -7.06 -15.55 -27.66
N ARG A 596 -8.03 -15.95 -26.83
CA ARG A 596 -9.32 -15.26 -26.76
C ARG A 596 -9.17 -14.01 -25.89
N LYS A 597 -9.03 -12.84 -26.53
CA LYS A 597 -9.05 -11.55 -25.84
C LYS A 597 -10.37 -11.40 -25.08
N THR A 598 -10.29 -11.23 -23.77
CA THR A 598 -11.42 -10.75 -22.99
C THR A 598 -11.58 -9.26 -23.29
N LYS A 599 -12.43 -8.91 -24.27
CA LYS A 599 -12.96 -7.54 -24.30
C LYS A 599 -13.73 -7.35 -23.00
N LEU A 600 -13.69 -6.14 -22.44
CA LEU A 600 -14.54 -5.79 -21.31
C LEU A 600 -15.97 -6.29 -21.62
N GLY A 601 -16.43 -7.29 -20.86
CA GLY A 601 -17.83 -7.76 -20.77
C GLY A 601 -18.36 -7.48 -19.35
N PRO A 602 -19.65 -7.76 -19.04
CA PRO A 602 -20.26 -7.25 -17.81
C PRO A 602 -19.45 -7.79 -16.64
N ALA A 603 -19.10 -6.95 -15.66
CA ALA A 603 -18.37 -7.45 -14.49
C ALA A 603 -19.11 -8.66 -13.85
N SER A 604 -20.45 -8.69 -13.95
CA SER A 604 -21.34 -9.81 -13.57
C SER A 604 -21.14 -11.11 -14.36
N GLY A 605 -20.67 -11.04 -15.61
CA GLY A 605 -20.41 -12.17 -16.50
C GLY A 605 -19.00 -12.75 -16.39
N TRP A 606 -18.14 -12.14 -15.57
CA TRP A 606 -16.84 -12.72 -15.26
C TRP A 606 -17.10 -13.78 -14.19
N VAL A 607 -16.89 -15.05 -14.52
CA VAL A 607 -17.09 -16.19 -13.59
C VAL A 607 -16.41 -15.92 -12.24
N GLN A 608 -15.28 -15.20 -12.26
CA GLN A 608 -14.50 -14.84 -11.09
C GLN A 608 -15.12 -13.73 -10.23
N ALA A 609 -15.83 -12.75 -10.79
CA ALA A 609 -16.40 -11.65 -10.01
C ALA A 609 -17.45 -12.09 -8.97
N GLN A 610 -17.93 -13.34 -9.09
CA GLN A 610 -18.84 -13.99 -8.15
C GLN A 610 -18.11 -14.78 -7.05
N LEU A 611 -16.79 -14.93 -7.14
CA LEU A 611 -15.94 -15.62 -6.18
C LEU A 611 -15.45 -14.64 -5.10
N ALA A 612 -14.96 -15.14 -3.97
CA ALA A 612 -14.35 -14.28 -2.95
C ALA A 612 -13.01 -13.69 -3.46
N PRO A 613 -12.58 -12.49 -3.01
CA PRO A 613 -11.26 -11.92 -3.36
C PRO A 613 -10.12 -12.87 -3.03
N CYS A 614 -9.06 -12.98 -3.86
CA CYS A 614 -7.99 -13.98 -3.76
C CYS A 614 -7.00 -13.83 -2.61
N THR A 615 -6.80 -12.63 -2.06
CA THR A 615 -6.11 -12.30 -0.80
C THR A 615 -6.29 -10.80 -0.51
N ASN A 616 -6.14 -10.37 0.75
CA ASN A 616 -6.12 -8.96 1.17
C ASN A 616 -4.73 -8.48 1.66
N ILE A 617 -3.68 -9.27 1.42
CA ILE A 617 -2.32 -9.00 1.93
C ILE A 617 -1.58 -8.16 0.90
N CYS A 618 -1.13 -6.94 1.23
CA CYS A 618 -0.79 -5.92 0.24
C CYS A 618 0.67 -5.59 0.05
N ASP A 619 1.53 -6.56 0.32
CA ASP A 619 2.96 -6.33 0.42
C ASP A 619 3.77 -6.72 -0.84
N HIS A 620 3.11 -7.01 -1.97
CA HIS A 620 3.77 -7.30 -3.26
C HIS A 620 3.08 -6.59 -4.44
N PRO A 621 3.79 -6.10 -5.47
CA PRO A 621 3.15 -5.50 -6.64
C PRO A 621 2.28 -6.50 -7.45
N ALA A 622 2.51 -7.81 -7.30
CA ALA A 622 1.74 -8.89 -7.92
C ALA A 622 0.91 -9.70 -6.91
N VAL A 623 0.20 -9.02 -5.99
CA VAL A 623 -0.53 -9.65 -4.86
C VAL A 623 -1.60 -10.65 -5.28
N CYS A 624 -2.18 -10.53 -6.48
CA CYS A 624 -3.26 -11.41 -6.87
C CYS A 624 -2.85 -12.47 -7.88
N VAL A 625 -2.79 -13.72 -7.40
CA VAL A 625 -2.68 -14.91 -8.25
C VAL A 625 -4.08 -15.52 -8.41
N ASP A 626 -4.61 -15.47 -9.63
CA ASP A 626 -5.86 -16.14 -9.97
C ASP A 626 -5.66 -17.66 -10.02
N THR A 627 -6.15 -18.34 -8.99
CA THR A 627 -6.15 -19.82 -8.94
C THR A 627 -7.38 -20.44 -9.59
N GLY A 628 -8.35 -19.63 -10.04
CA GLY A 628 -9.66 -20.08 -10.54
C GLY A 628 -10.76 -20.15 -9.47
N ASP A 629 -10.41 -20.11 -8.19
CA ASP A 629 -11.33 -20.28 -7.05
C ASP A 629 -11.66 -18.95 -6.34
N CYS A 630 -11.11 -17.84 -6.80
CA CYS A 630 -11.23 -16.51 -6.19
C CYS A 630 -11.08 -15.40 -7.26
N GLN A 631 -11.53 -14.17 -6.97
CA GLN A 631 -11.31 -13.01 -7.85
C GLN A 631 -10.08 -12.19 -7.48
N CYS A 632 -9.39 -11.73 -8.52
CA CYS A 632 -8.44 -10.63 -8.37
C CYS A 632 -9.13 -9.28 -8.34
N VAL A 633 -8.90 -8.53 -7.27
CA VAL A 633 -9.41 -7.18 -7.10
C VAL A 633 -8.26 -6.18 -7.10
N LEU A 634 -8.31 -5.23 -8.04
CA LEU A 634 -7.35 -4.14 -8.29
C LEU A 634 -7.15 -3.14 -7.12
N SER A 635 -7.80 -3.31 -5.95
CA SER A 635 -8.14 -2.17 -5.06
C SER A 635 -7.39 -2.11 -3.77
N THR A 636 -6.67 -3.16 -3.41
CA THR A 636 -6.29 -3.27 -2.00
C THR A 636 -4.85 -2.93 -1.78
N CYS A 637 -4.04 -3.10 -2.81
CA CYS A 637 -2.60 -3.04 -2.66
C CYS A 637 -2.09 -1.97 -3.61
N SER A 638 -2.11 -0.72 -3.14
CA SER A 638 -1.08 0.19 -3.61
C SER A 638 0.24 -0.56 -3.49
N VAL A 639 1.07 -0.52 -4.53
CA VAL A 639 2.50 -0.77 -4.37
C VAL A 639 2.88 -0.05 -3.10
N GLN A 640 3.42 -0.76 -2.10
CA GLN A 640 4.03 -0.09 -0.96
C GLN A 640 5.02 0.90 -1.58
N GLU A 641 4.62 2.17 -1.71
CA GLU A 641 5.58 3.25 -1.84
C GLU A 641 6.27 3.27 -0.49
N ARG A 642 7.30 2.42 -0.41
CA ARG A 642 8.43 2.43 0.50
C ARG A 642 8.14 3.21 1.77
N PHE A 643 7.59 2.54 2.79
CA PHE A 643 7.96 2.88 4.15
C PHE A 643 9.29 2.18 4.39
N PRO A 644 10.45 2.87 4.35
CA PRO A 644 11.75 2.21 4.19
C PRO A 644 12.18 1.35 5.40
N PHE A 645 11.37 1.23 6.45
CA PHE A 645 11.88 0.85 7.76
C PHE A 645 11.11 -0.29 8.45
N VAL A 646 9.99 -0.79 7.93
CA VAL A 646 9.31 -1.95 8.57
C VAL A 646 10.23 -3.18 8.56
N SER A 647 10.95 -3.42 7.45
CA SER A 647 11.97 -4.49 7.39
C SER A 647 13.13 -4.29 8.39
N ALA A 648 13.52 -3.03 8.67
CA ALA A 648 14.59 -2.70 9.61
C ALA A 648 14.21 -2.92 11.09
N VAL A 649 12.91 -2.94 11.41
CA VAL A 649 12.39 -3.20 12.77
C VAL A 649 12.52 -4.68 13.17
N HIS A 650 12.74 -5.59 12.21
CA HIS A 650 12.89 -7.03 12.47
C HIS A 650 14.33 -7.48 12.79
N SER A 651 15.33 -6.60 12.73
CA SER A 651 16.72 -6.93 13.05
C SER A 651 17.07 -6.62 14.52
N GLU A 652 17.64 -7.61 15.22
CA GLU A 652 18.20 -7.45 16.57
C GLU A 652 19.53 -6.67 16.59
N ASN A 653 20.16 -6.48 15.42
CA ASN A 653 21.51 -5.92 15.29
C ASN A 653 21.52 -4.57 14.54
N PHE A 654 20.77 -3.57 15.02
CA PHE A 654 20.94 -2.20 14.53
C PHE A 654 21.64 -1.29 15.53
N SER A 655 22.89 -0.95 15.19
CA SER A 655 23.57 0.26 15.65
C SER A 655 23.33 1.33 14.59
N PHE A 656 22.65 2.42 14.92
CA PHE A 656 22.54 3.56 14.04
C PHE A 656 23.91 4.23 13.91
N SER A 657 24.48 4.28 12.70
CA SER A 657 25.44 5.34 12.39
C SER A 657 24.62 6.63 12.28
N SER A 658 24.73 7.51 13.28
CA SER A 658 24.13 8.84 13.21
C SER A 658 24.48 9.50 11.87
N PRO A 659 23.52 10.19 11.22
CA PRO A 659 23.86 11.19 10.22
C PRO A 659 24.89 12.14 10.85
N GLY A 660 26.01 12.34 10.15
CA GLY A 660 27.07 13.21 10.62
C GLY A 660 26.50 14.55 11.06
N LYS A 661 26.84 14.97 12.29
CA LYS A 661 26.44 16.21 12.96
C LYS A 661 26.03 17.30 11.96
N VAL A 662 24.72 17.46 11.74
CA VAL A 662 24.19 18.71 11.23
C VAL A 662 24.60 19.77 12.25
N LYS A 663 25.36 20.77 11.79
CA LYS A 663 25.79 21.88 12.65
C LYS A 663 24.54 22.46 13.29
N GLN A 664 24.41 22.31 14.61
CA GLN A 664 23.46 23.06 15.41
C GLN A 664 23.69 24.54 15.10
N ARG A 665 22.78 25.15 14.34
CA ARG A 665 22.61 26.61 14.38
C ARG A 665 22.08 26.91 15.78
N GLN A 666 23.00 27.33 16.64
CA GLN A 666 22.65 28.02 17.87
C GLN A 666 22.08 29.37 17.48
N ASP A 667 20.76 29.46 17.31
CA ASP A 667 20.06 30.72 17.45
C ASP A 667 19.06 30.56 18.59
N SER A 668 19.42 31.18 19.70
CA SER A 668 18.64 31.29 20.91
C SER A 668 17.63 32.42 20.76
N GLU A 669 16.44 32.14 20.21
CA GLU A 669 15.26 32.98 20.45
C GLU A 669 14.05 32.09 20.79
N LYS A 670 13.56 32.25 22.01
CA LYS A 670 12.38 31.57 22.55
C LYS A 670 11.12 32.25 22.01
N ARG A 671 10.18 31.42 21.53
CA ARG A 671 8.82 31.69 20.99
C ARG A 671 8.77 32.12 19.52
N GLN A 672 8.83 31.16 18.59
CA GLN A 672 8.32 31.38 17.21
C GLN A 672 8.00 30.09 16.40
N ASP A 673 7.68 28.97 17.06
CA ASP A 673 7.50 27.69 16.35
C ASP A 673 6.11 27.49 15.72
N SER A 674 5.04 28.14 16.22
CA SER A 674 3.70 28.07 15.58
C SER A 674 3.67 28.66 14.17
N TYR A 675 4.54 29.64 13.89
CA TYR A 675 4.69 30.23 12.55
C TYR A 675 5.30 29.25 11.53
N HIS A 676 5.99 28.20 11.98
CA HIS A 676 6.63 27.25 11.07
C HIS A 676 5.65 26.29 10.39
N LEU A 677 4.59 25.81 11.07
CA LEU A 677 3.65 24.85 10.45
C LEU A 677 2.78 25.53 9.37
N GLU A 678 2.29 26.74 9.64
CA GLU A 678 1.49 27.53 8.68
C GLU A 678 2.32 27.95 7.44
N MET A 679 3.55 28.45 7.66
CA MET A 679 4.46 28.79 6.55
C MET A 679 4.86 27.56 5.73
N ARG A 680 5.11 26.43 6.39
CA ARG A 680 5.39 25.16 5.72
C ARG A 680 4.20 24.71 4.88
N THR A 681 3.00 24.70 5.45
CA THR A 681 1.77 24.30 4.75
C THR A 681 1.49 25.19 3.53
N SER A 682 1.72 26.50 3.63
CA SER A 682 1.53 27.43 2.51
C SER A 682 2.59 27.33 1.41
N SER A 683 3.75 26.73 1.69
CA SER A 683 4.83 26.56 0.71
C SER A 683 4.65 25.36 -0.25
N GLU A 684 3.79 24.41 0.08
CA GLU A 684 3.59 23.19 -0.70
C GLU A 684 2.21 23.19 -1.39
N PRO A 685 2.14 22.92 -2.71
CA PRO A 685 0.86 22.85 -3.40
C PRO A 685 0.08 21.62 -2.92
N TRP A 686 -1.19 21.80 -2.56
CA TRP A 686 -2.07 20.68 -2.17
C TRP A 686 -2.22 19.59 -3.23
N MET A 687 -1.80 19.80 -4.48
CA MET A 687 -1.79 18.73 -5.48
C MET A 687 -0.65 17.72 -5.27
N SER A 688 0.36 18.02 -4.43
CA SER A 688 1.47 17.10 -4.12
C SER A 688 1.00 15.81 -3.44
N ILE A 689 0.01 15.92 -2.56
CA ILE A 689 -0.64 14.85 -1.78
C ILE A 689 -1.66 14.00 -2.56
N LEU A 690 -1.83 14.28 -3.86
CA LEU A 690 -2.72 13.53 -4.74
C LEU A 690 -2.00 12.36 -5.39
N ARG A 691 -2.74 11.28 -5.64
CA ARG A 691 -2.28 10.23 -6.54
C ARG A 691 -2.08 10.79 -7.96
N PRO A 692 -1.09 10.28 -8.74
CA PRO A 692 -0.77 10.83 -10.05
C PRO A 692 -1.97 10.94 -11.00
N GLN A 693 -2.82 9.91 -11.08
CA GLN A 693 -3.98 9.90 -11.97
C GLN A 693 -5.02 10.96 -11.56
N THR A 694 -5.15 11.22 -10.27
CA THR A 694 -6.05 12.25 -9.73
C THR A 694 -5.51 13.64 -9.99
N ARG A 695 -4.19 13.83 -9.83
CA ARG A 695 -3.54 15.08 -10.16
C ARG A 695 -3.75 15.41 -11.64
N GLN A 696 -3.49 14.46 -12.54
CA GLN A 696 -3.72 14.63 -13.97
C GLN A 696 -5.18 14.99 -14.28
N TYR A 697 -6.12 14.27 -13.67
CA TYR A 697 -7.54 14.56 -13.81
C TYR A 697 -7.91 15.98 -13.36
N LEU A 698 -7.34 16.49 -12.25
CA LEU A 698 -7.65 17.82 -11.74
C LEU A 698 -6.89 18.95 -12.45
N LEU A 699 -5.68 18.69 -12.94
CA LEU A 699 -4.89 19.62 -13.74
C LEU A 699 -5.53 19.91 -15.09
N SER A 700 -6.33 18.98 -15.63
CA SER A 700 -7.18 19.25 -16.80
C SER A 700 -8.33 20.22 -16.51
N GLN A 701 -8.43 20.73 -15.27
CA GLN A 701 -9.48 21.62 -14.78
C GLN A 701 -10.89 21.15 -15.15
N PRO A 702 -11.28 19.93 -14.74
CA PRO A 702 -12.56 19.37 -15.10
C PRO A 702 -13.65 20.24 -14.46
N PRO A 703 -14.74 20.55 -15.19
CA PRO A 703 -15.85 21.27 -14.57
C PRO A 703 -16.38 20.46 -13.38
N PHE A 704 -16.95 21.15 -12.40
CA PHE A 704 -17.65 20.45 -11.32
C PHE A 704 -18.79 19.60 -11.92
N PRO A 705 -19.00 18.34 -11.48
CA PRO A 705 -20.03 17.48 -12.08
C PRO A 705 -21.43 18.10 -11.93
N ASN A 706 -22.23 18.10 -12.99
CA ASN A 706 -23.63 18.49 -12.91
C ASN A 706 -24.43 17.39 -12.20
N VAL A 707 -25.09 17.71 -11.08
CA VAL A 707 -25.82 16.71 -10.30
C VAL A 707 -27.32 17.00 -10.31
N TYR A 708 -28.13 15.96 -10.53
CA TYR A 708 -29.56 15.98 -10.27
C TYR A 708 -29.87 15.22 -8.98
N VAL A 709 -30.46 15.91 -8.01
CA VAL A 709 -30.94 15.29 -6.78
C VAL A 709 -32.38 14.83 -6.98
N SER A 710 -32.61 13.52 -6.86
CA SER A 710 -33.95 12.94 -7.05
C SER A 710 -34.96 13.53 -6.07
N GLN A 711 -36.19 13.71 -6.55
CA GLN A 711 -37.32 14.12 -5.73
C GLN A 711 -38.11 12.90 -5.26
N PHE A 712 -38.82 13.03 -4.13
CA PHE A 712 -39.78 12.01 -3.71
C PHE A 712 -41.07 12.08 -4.52
N THR A 713 -41.81 10.97 -4.55
CA THR A 713 -43.18 10.94 -5.09
C THR A 713 -44.09 11.94 -4.39
N ASP A 714 -45.09 12.48 -5.10
CA ASP A 714 -46.01 13.51 -4.58
C ASP A 714 -46.62 13.17 -3.21
N SER A 715 -47.01 11.91 -2.99
CA SER A 715 -47.58 11.44 -1.72
C SER A 715 -46.60 11.56 -0.54
N VAL A 716 -45.32 11.32 -0.80
CA VAL A 716 -44.25 11.42 0.21
C VAL A 716 -43.88 12.87 0.43
N GLN A 717 -43.81 13.69 -0.62
CA GLN A 717 -43.59 15.14 -0.48
C GLN A 717 -44.68 15.81 0.35
N GLN A 718 -45.94 15.40 0.16
CA GLN A 718 -47.04 15.88 0.98
C GLN A 718 -46.86 15.47 2.45
N TRP A 719 -46.52 14.20 2.71
CA TRP A 719 -46.26 13.71 4.08
C TRP A 719 -45.14 14.49 4.77
N ILE A 720 -44.02 14.75 4.09
CA ILE A 720 -42.91 15.56 4.61
C ILE A 720 -43.39 16.97 4.95
N SER A 721 -44.15 17.59 4.04
CA SER A 721 -44.70 18.94 4.23
C SER A 721 -45.62 19.01 5.45
N GLU A 722 -46.40 17.96 5.71
CA GLU A 722 -47.26 17.84 6.89
C GLU A 722 -46.46 17.74 8.21
N GLN A 723 -45.24 17.19 8.19
CA GLN A 723 -44.36 17.15 9.36
C GLN A 723 -43.74 18.52 9.71
N SER A 724 -43.88 19.53 8.84
CA SER A 724 -43.26 20.87 9.00
C SER A 724 -41.74 20.85 9.20
N LYS A 725 -41.06 19.77 8.79
CA LYS A 725 -39.61 19.63 8.82
C LYS A 725 -39.07 19.58 7.40
N PRO A 726 -38.03 20.36 7.06
CA PRO A 726 -37.23 20.13 5.88
C PRO A 726 -36.68 18.70 5.84
N LEU A 727 -36.50 18.19 4.63
CA LEU A 727 -36.05 16.82 4.36
C LEU A 727 -34.76 16.40 5.08
N TYR A 728 -33.79 17.31 5.18
CA TYR A 728 -32.51 17.07 5.87
C TYR A 728 -32.61 17.16 7.40
N GLU A 729 -33.71 17.69 7.95
CA GLU A 729 -34.00 17.70 9.40
C GLU A 729 -34.75 16.43 9.86
N LEU A 730 -34.97 15.50 8.95
CA LEU A 730 -35.47 14.17 9.28
C LEU A 730 -34.42 13.32 10.02
N GLU A 731 -33.17 13.77 10.05
CA GLU A 731 -32.08 13.17 10.84
C GLU A 731 -31.71 14.08 12.01
N ASP A 732 -31.29 13.49 13.14
CA ASP A 732 -30.74 14.24 14.28
C ASP A 732 -29.39 14.86 13.88
N LEU A 733 -29.47 16.05 13.27
CA LEU A 733 -28.32 16.86 12.85
C LEU A 733 -27.33 16.93 14.00
N ASN A 734 -26.10 16.44 13.77
CA ASN A 734 -24.86 16.54 14.55
C ASN A 734 -24.14 15.20 14.73
N CYS A 735 -24.89 14.10 14.78
CA CYS A 735 -24.32 12.76 14.79
C CYS A 735 -24.60 12.12 13.44
N PHE A 736 -23.59 11.50 12.83
CA PHE A 736 -23.83 10.35 11.94
C PHE A 736 -24.71 10.65 10.70
N SER A 737 -24.72 11.94 10.32
CA SER A 737 -25.60 12.61 9.35
C SER A 737 -24.80 13.14 8.16
N ALA A 738 -23.77 12.40 7.75
CA ALA A 738 -22.94 12.79 6.61
C ALA A 738 -23.77 12.80 5.31
N ASP A 739 -24.71 11.87 5.15
CA ASP A 739 -25.69 11.83 4.04
C ASP A 739 -26.53 13.10 3.94
N ALA A 740 -27.21 13.51 5.02
CA ALA A 740 -28.01 14.73 5.02
C ALA A 740 -27.17 15.99 4.72
N MET A 741 -25.95 16.08 5.28
CA MET A 741 -25.06 17.22 5.04
C MET A 741 -24.56 17.26 3.59
N MET A 742 -24.22 16.10 3.03
CA MET A 742 -23.78 16.01 1.63
C MET A 742 -24.90 16.34 0.67
N GLU A 743 -26.13 15.86 0.93
CA GLU A 743 -27.29 16.22 0.13
C GLU A 743 -27.54 17.73 0.13
N LEU A 744 -27.50 18.36 1.31
CA LEU A 744 -27.64 19.81 1.46
C LEU A 744 -26.64 20.57 0.56
N LEU A 745 -25.37 20.21 0.66
CA LEU A 745 -24.30 20.84 -0.13
C LEU A 745 -24.52 20.64 -1.64
N VAL A 746 -24.95 19.44 -2.06
CA VAL A 746 -25.25 19.16 -3.48
C VAL A 746 -26.46 19.96 -3.98
N ARG A 747 -27.49 20.17 -3.13
CA ARG A 747 -28.66 20.99 -3.50
C ARG A 747 -28.30 22.48 -3.64
N GLU A 748 -27.49 23.01 -2.74
CA GLU A 748 -27.08 24.44 -2.73
C GLU A 748 -26.16 24.79 -3.91
N GLN A 749 -25.38 23.82 -4.42
CA GLN A 749 -24.53 24.00 -5.61
C GLN A 749 -25.34 24.13 -6.93
N GLY A 750 -26.67 24.06 -6.87
CA GLY A 750 -27.57 24.25 -8.00
C GLY A 750 -27.91 22.93 -8.69
N THR A 751 -29.05 22.33 -8.33
CA THR A 751 -29.57 21.15 -9.04
C THR A 751 -29.84 21.45 -10.52
N THR A 752 -29.24 20.66 -11.40
CA THR A 752 -29.49 20.72 -12.84
C THR A 752 -30.78 19.99 -13.21
N GLN A 753 -31.28 20.17 -14.43
CA GLN A 753 -32.38 19.33 -14.90
C GLN A 753 -31.89 17.89 -15.09
N ALA A 754 -32.74 16.90 -14.81
CA ALA A 754 -32.35 15.48 -14.85
C ALA A 754 -31.74 15.02 -16.20
N ARG A 755 -32.06 15.70 -17.31
CA ARG A 755 -31.50 15.40 -18.64
C ARG A 755 -30.10 15.94 -18.88
N GLU A 756 -29.66 16.92 -18.10
CA GLU A 756 -28.38 17.61 -18.23
C GLU A 756 -27.36 17.17 -17.17
N ALA A 757 -27.78 16.27 -16.27
CA ALA A 757 -26.97 15.80 -15.15
C ALA A 757 -25.91 14.77 -15.60
N ASP A 758 -24.69 14.95 -15.12
CA ASP A 758 -23.62 13.96 -15.21
C ASP A 758 -23.86 12.81 -14.22
N LEU A 759 -24.35 13.15 -13.02
CA LEU A 759 -24.59 12.23 -11.90
C LEU A 759 -25.99 12.43 -11.28
N TYR A 760 -26.57 11.36 -10.77
CA TYR A 760 -27.89 11.34 -10.14
C TYR A 760 -27.73 11.02 -8.66
N PHE A 761 -28.00 11.99 -7.79
CA PHE A 761 -27.96 11.78 -6.34
C PHE A 761 -29.32 11.31 -5.85
N LEU A 762 -29.36 10.16 -5.19
CA LEU A 762 -30.57 9.60 -4.60
C LEU A 762 -30.55 9.83 -3.08
N PRO A 763 -31.38 10.74 -2.55
CA PRO A 763 -31.45 10.97 -1.11
C PRO A 763 -31.79 9.70 -0.33
N ARG A 764 -31.13 9.53 0.81
CA ARG A 764 -31.39 8.46 1.78
C ARG A 764 -31.40 9.08 3.17
N TYR A 765 -32.46 8.82 3.93
CA TYR A 765 -32.56 9.23 5.33
C TYR A 765 -32.66 8.00 6.22
N GLN A 766 -31.76 7.91 7.18
CA GLN A 766 -31.56 6.70 7.98
C GLN A 766 -32.75 6.41 8.91
N ALA A 767 -33.43 7.46 9.39
CA ALA A 767 -34.54 7.34 10.34
C ALA A 767 -35.86 6.84 9.73
N TYR A 768 -35.97 6.72 8.39
CA TYR A 768 -37.25 6.45 7.73
C TYR A 768 -37.15 5.37 6.65
N GLU A 769 -37.69 4.22 6.99
CA GLU A 769 -37.75 3.05 6.11
C GLU A 769 -38.55 3.31 4.83
N GLY A 770 -37.99 2.98 3.67
CA GLY A 770 -38.71 2.99 2.38
C GLY A 770 -38.66 4.30 1.58
N LEU A 771 -38.26 5.44 2.16
CA LEU A 771 -38.18 6.72 1.44
C LEU A 771 -37.31 6.66 0.17
N TRP A 772 -36.18 5.96 0.23
CA TRP A 772 -35.28 5.80 -0.92
C TRP A 772 -35.96 5.10 -2.11
N GLN A 773 -36.92 4.20 -1.89
CA GLN A 773 -37.66 3.51 -2.96
C GLN A 773 -38.56 4.51 -3.70
N HIS A 774 -39.20 5.42 -2.97
CA HIS A 774 -39.97 6.50 -3.57
C HIS A 774 -39.10 7.44 -4.39
N ALA A 775 -37.90 7.77 -3.91
CA ALA A 775 -36.94 8.55 -4.68
C ALA A 775 -36.45 7.79 -5.94
N TRP A 776 -36.32 6.46 -5.86
CA TRP A 776 -35.94 5.60 -7.00
C TRP A 776 -37.04 5.57 -8.06
N ASP A 777 -38.28 5.31 -7.64
CA ASP A 777 -39.44 5.27 -8.53
C ASP A 777 -39.67 6.62 -9.22
N ALA A 778 -39.47 7.72 -8.50
CA ALA A 778 -39.55 9.06 -9.06
C ALA A 778 -38.43 9.33 -10.08
N LEU A 779 -37.20 8.90 -9.78
CA LEU A 779 -36.06 9.03 -10.70
C LEU A 779 -36.31 8.28 -12.01
N GLY A 780 -36.77 7.02 -11.94
CA GLY A 780 -37.10 6.21 -13.11
C GLY A 780 -38.22 6.81 -13.98
N LYS A 781 -39.20 7.50 -13.36
CA LYS A 781 -40.23 8.25 -14.09
C LYS A 781 -39.68 9.48 -14.79
N ASN A 782 -38.76 10.20 -14.16
CA ASN A 782 -38.18 11.44 -14.67
C ASN A 782 -37.08 11.20 -15.72
N VAL A 783 -36.43 10.04 -15.67
CA VAL A 783 -35.32 9.63 -16.55
C VAL A 783 -35.57 8.22 -17.11
N PRO A 784 -36.29 8.10 -18.24
CA PRO A 784 -36.73 6.79 -18.79
C PRO A 784 -35.60 5.85 -19.27
N SER A 785 -34.38 6.37 -19.42
CA SER A 785 -33.19 5.62 -19.88
C SER A 785 -32.00 5.95 -18.98
N LEU A 786 -32.16 5.61 -17.69
CA LEU A 786 -31.23 5.89 -16.62
C LEU A 786 -30.06 4.90 -16.62
N ASP A 787 -28.83 5.42 -16.64
CA ASP A 787 -27.61 4.63 -16.45
C ASP A 787 -27.33 4.46 -14.95
N PRO A 788 -27.44 3.24 -14.38
CA PRO A 788 -27.30 3.03 -12.94
C PRO A 788 -25.90 3.38 -12.42
N HIS A 789 -24.88 3.40 -13.29
CA HIS A 789 -23.51 3.77 -12.94
C HIS A 789 -23.33 5.25 -12.61
N ARG A 790 -24.31 6.08 -12.99
CA ARG A 790 -24.34 7.50 -12.67
C ARG A 790 -25.13 7.80 -11.40
N ILE A 791 -25.78 6.79 -10.81
CA ILE A 791 -26.58 6.95 -9.60
C ILE A 791 -25.70 6.80 -8.37
N ILE A 792 -25.78 7.79 -7.49
CA ILE A 792 -25.11 7.86 -6.19
C ILE A 792 -26.16 7.68 -5.10
N ILE A 793 -25.87 6.81 -4.14
CA ILE A 793 -26.67 6.67 -2.92
C ILE A 793 -25.74 6.82 -1.70
N PRO A 794 -26.02 7.76 -0.77
CA PRO A 794 -25.19 7.94 0.42
C PRO A 794 -25.56 6.93 1.52
N PHE A 795 -24.60 6.11 1.93
CA PHE A 795 -24.69 5.05 2.95
C PHE A 795 -23.72 5.32 4.12
N THR A 796 -24.09 6.23 5.02
CA THR A 796 -23.15 6.90 5.95
C THR A 796 -23.22 6.51 7.42
N HIS A 797 -24.03 5.54 7.83
CA HIS A 797 -24.19 5.13 9.23
C HIS A 797 -22.90 4.49 9.83
N ASP A 798 -22.69 4.67 11.13
CA ASP A 798 -21.40 4.68 11.87
C ASP A 798 -20.72 3.34 12.12
N PHE A 799 -21.40 2.25 11.80
CA PHE A 799 -20.86 0.90 11.89
C PHE A 799 -20.57 0.32 10.50
N GLY A 800 -20.70 1.12 9.46
CA GLY A 800 -20.84 0.63 8.10
C GLY A 800 -22.23 0.01 7.92
N ALA A 801 -22.91 0.34 6.83
CA ALA A 801 -24.28 -0.12 6.55
C ALA A 801 -24.38 -1.63 6.23
N CYS A 802 -23.50 -2.47 6.78
CA CYS A 802 -23.38 -3.88 6.41
C CYS A 802 -24.25 -4.81 7.26
N ARG A 803 -24.50 -4.52 8.55
CA ARG A 803 -25.24 -5.45 9.45
C ARG A 803 -26.39 -4.89 10.30
N THR A 804 -26.52 -3.59 10.60
CA THR A 804 -27.55 -3.11 11.57
C THR A 804 -28.38 -1.90 11.14
N PHE A 805 -29.62 -1.88 11.65
CA PHE A 805 -30.81 -1.05 11.37
C PHE A 805 -31.32 -1.04 9.91
N ASP A 806 -32.33 -1.86 9.71
CA ASP A 806 -33.31 -1.96 8.62
C ASP A 806 -32.86 -2.18 7.16
N PHE A 807 -31.85 -1.52 6.56
CA PHE A 807 -31.54 -1.73 5.12
C PHE A 807 -30.04 -1.71 4.82
N SER A 808 -29.40 -2.88 4.88
CA SER A 808 -28.01 -3.02 4.45
C SER A 808 -27.83 -2.77 2.93
N LEU A 809 -26.71 -2.15 2.55
CA LEU A 809 -26.27 -2.02 1.15
C LEU A 809 -26.21 -3.38 0.44
N TRP A 810 -25.87 -4.44 1.19
CA TRP A 810 -25.93 -5.81 0.72
C TRP A 810 -27.33 -6.24 0.29
N LYS A 811 -28.37 -5.97 1.11
CA LYS A 811 -29.78 -6.25 0.75
C LYS A 811 -30.20 -5.49 -0.50
N LEU A 812 -29.78 -4.23 -0.68
CA LEU A 812 -30.11 -3.44 -1.88
C LEU A 812 -29.58 -4.11 -3.15
N ARG A 813 -28.37 -4.66 -3.10
CA ARG A 813 -27.65 -5.21 -4.26
C ARG A 813 -27.94 -6.70 -4.52
N HIS A 814 -28.20 -7.49 -3.49
CA HIS A 814 -28.24 -8.95 -3.60
C HIS A 814 -29.64 -9.57 -3.41
N HIS A 815 -30.63 -8.81 -2.94
CA HIS A 815 -31.96 -9.38 -2.67
C HIS A 815 -32.75 -9.66 -3.96
N LEU A 816 -33.18 -10.91 -4.15
CA LEU A 816 -33.84 -11.43 -5.38
C LEU A 816 -35.10 -10.68 -5.83
N ARG A 817 -35.73 -9.89 -4.94
CA ARG A 817 -36.96 -9.13 -5.23
C ARG A 817 -36.71 -7.66 -5.64
N ARG A 818 -35.47 -7.26 -5.88
CA ARG A 818 -35.10 -5.87 -6.24
C ARG A 818 -34.71 -5.76 -7.71
N ASP A 819 -34.77 -4.53 -8.23
CA ASP A 819 -34.32 -4.20 -9.58
C ASP A 819 -32.81 -4.55 -9.73
N PRO A 820 -32.43 -5.42 -10.69
CA PRO A 820 -31.04 -5.81 -10.89
C PRO A 820 -30.08 -4.64 -11.11
N SER A 821 -30.56 -3.51 -11.64
CA SER A 821 -29.73 -2.31 -11.89
C SER A 821 -29.18 -1.68 -10.61
N THR A 822 -29.78 -1.91 -9.43
CA THR A 822 -29.27 -1.42 -8.15
C THR A 822 -27.90 -2.00 -7.77
N ARG A 823 -27.48 -3.10 -8.41
CA ARG A 823 -26.14 -3.69 -8.25
C ARG A 823 -25.03 -2.77 -8.72
N HIS A 824 -25.34 -1.82 -9.58
CA HIS A 824 -24.41 -1.00 -10.34
C HIS A 824 -24.31 0.45 -9.86
N VAL A 825 -25.09 0.83 -8.85
CA VAL A 825 -25.10 2.19 -8.28
C VAL A 825 -23.86 2.44 -7.43
N ILE A 826 -23.31 3.65 -7.51
CA ILE A 826 -22.20 4.10 -6.67
C ILE A 826 -22.74 4.27 -5.24
N ALA A 827 -22.19 3.54 -4.27
CA ALA A 827 -22.44 3.84 -2.86
C ALA A 827 -21.38 4.82 -2.38
N TRP A 828 -21.81 5.88 -1.69
CA TRP A 828 -20.90 6.63 -0.83
C TRP A 828 -20.96 5.99 0.55
N SER A 829 -19.87 5.38 1.00
CA SER A 829 -19.88 4.64 2.25
C SER A 829 -18.78 5.07 3.20
N VAL A 830 -19.10 5.07 4.49
CA VAL A 830 -18.11 5.13 5.57
C VAL A 830 -17.49 3.75 5.84
N ASN A 831 -17.84 2.73 5.06
CA ASN A 831 -17.21 1.42 5.08
C ASN A 831 -16.39 1.19 3.80
N GLY A 832 -15.13 0.88 3.99
CA GLY A 832 -14.16 0.56 2.95
C GLY A 832 -13.39 -0.71 3.30
N ASP A 833 -13.92 -1.53 4.21
CA ASP A 833 -13.42 -2.87 4.51
C ASP A 833 -13.44 -3.70 3.23
N LEU A 834 -12.26 -4.09 2.79
CA LEU A 834 -12.01 -4.82 1.55
C LEU A 834 -12.49 -6.27 1.61
N ASN A 835 -12.68 -6.78 2.83
CA ASN A 835 -13.24 -8.10 3.09
C ASN A 835 -14.77 -8.06 3.25
N SER A 836 -15.38 -6.87 3.13
CA SER A 836 -16.83 -6.71 3.26
C SER A 836 -17.53 -6.85 1.90
N VAL A 837 -18.50 -7.76 1.81
CA VAL A 837 -19.44 -7.87 0.68
C VAL A 837 -20.29 -6.60 0.44
N CYS A 838 -20.28 -5.69 1.40
CA CYS A 838 -21.02 -4.43 1.35
C CYS A 838 -20.22 -3.32 0.66
N TYR A 839 -18.90 -3.44 0.56
CA TYR A 839 -18.05 -2.47 -0.10
C TYR A 839 -17.56 -3.04 -1.43
N LYS A 840 -17.71 -2.27 -2.51
CA LYS A 840 -17.20 -2.63 -3.83
C LYS A 840 -16.10 -1.66 -4.23
N PRO A 841 -14.83 -2.03 -4.07
CA PRO A 841 -13.74 -1.06 -4.16
C PRO A 841 -13.58 -0.29 -5.47
N PHE A 842 -14.03 -0.81 -6.63
CA PHE A 842 -14.04 -0.08 -7.92
C PHE A 842 -15.34 0.65 -8.24
N GLN A 843 -16.37 0.42 -7.44
CA GLN A 843 -17.68 1.03 -7.61
C GLN A 843 -17.97 2.11 -6.56
N ASP A 844 -17.58 1.88 -5.30
CA ASP A 844 -18.03 2.68 -4.16
C ASP A 844 -17.00 3.72 -3.73
N VAL A 845 -17.45 4.94 -3.47
CA VAL A 845 -16.60 5.99 -2.93
C VAL A 845 -16.59 5.88 -1.41
N VAL A 846 -15.39 5.74 -0.85
CA VAL A 846 -15.21 5.84 0.59
C VAL A 846 -15.23 7.30 1.01
N ILE A 847 -16.15 7.64 1.92
CA ILE A 847 -16.33 8.99 2.46
C ILE A 847 -16.09 9.01 3.97
N PRO A 848 -15.69 10.17 4.54
CA PRO A 848 -15.44 10.27 5.97
C PRO A 848 -16.76 10.23 6.77
N PRO A 849 -16.78 9.66 7.99
CA PRO A 849 -17.94 9.74 8.85
C PRO A 849 -18.09 11.16 9.43
N ARG A 850 -19.32 11.53 9.82
CA ARG A 850 -19.57 12.74 10.60
C ARG A 850 -19.75 12.37 12.07
N THR A 851 -18.80 12.76 12.90
CA THR A 851 -18.81 12.45 14.35
C THR A 851 -19.77 13.35 15.12
N CYS A 852 -20.41 12.82 16.16
CA CYS A 852 -21.17 13.60 17.14
C CYS A 852 -20.39 14.77 17.76
N ASN A 853 -19.07 14.71 17.69
CA ASN A 853 -18.16 15.67 18.30
C ASN A 853 -17.76 16.83 17.38
N SER A 854 -18.20 16.86 16.12
CA SER A 854 -17.82 17.87 15.14
C SER A 854 -17.93 19.31 15.66
N PRO A 855 -18.97 19.72 16.43
CA PRO A 855 -19.03 21.08 16.99
C PRO A 855 -17.86 21.45 17.89
N ARG A 856 -17.46 20.56 18.81
CA ARG A 856 -16.37 20.82 19.76
C ARG A 856 -15.01 20.77 19.09
N LEU A 857 -14.84 19.90 18.09
CA LEU A 857 -13.63 19.84 17.27
C LEU A 857 -13.46 21.13 16.45
N PHE A 858 -14.55 21.63 15.86
CA PHE A 858 -14.53 22.89 15.10
C PHE A 858 -14.28 24.09 16.01
N GLU A 859 -14.83 24.11 17.23
CA GLU A 859 -14.55 25.18 18.19
C GLU A 859 -13.08 25.23 18.59
N LYS A 860 -12.45 24.06 18.83
CA LYS A 860 -11.08 23.99 19.33
C LYS A 860 -10.00 24.15 18.26
N PHE A 861 -10.21 23.58 17.07
CA PHE A 861 -9.19 23.51 16.02
C PHE A 861 -9.58 24.30 14.78
N ARG A 862 -10.44 25.31 14.88
CA ARG A 862 -11.05 25.97 13.70
C ARG A 862 -10.02 26.39 12.65
N ASP A 863 -8.94 27.03 13.08
CA ASP A 863 -7.88 27.51 12.21
C ASP A 863 -6.73 26.50 12.20
N PRO A 864 -6.10 26.19 11.04
CA PRO A 864 -4.83 25.46 11.01
C PRO A 864 -3.76 26.03 11.97
N ALA A 865 -3.76 27.34 12.23
CA ALA A 865 -2.87 27.97 13.20
C ALA A 865 -3.11 27.52 14.66
N ASP A 866 -4.29 26.98 14.98
CA ASP A 866 -4.61 26.43 16.30
C ASP A 866 -4.01 25.01 16.50
N VAL A 867 -3.42 24.42 15.47
CA VAL A 867 -2.82 23.08 15.51
C VAL A 867 -1.36 23.16 15.94
N ARG A 868 -1.03 22.52 17.06
CA ARG A 868 0.33 22.50 17.60
C ARG A 868 1.31 21.70 16.70
N PRO A 869 2.49 22.24 16.34
CA PRO A 869 3.51 21.49 15.61
C PRO A 869 3.99 20.24 16.37
N ALA A 870 4.30 19.15 15.65
CA ALA A 870 4.73 17.88 16.24
C ALA A 870 5.99 18.01 17.11
N SER A 871 6.88 18.95 16.79
CA SER A 871 8.09 19.28 17.58
C SER A 871 7.80 19.82 18.98
N GLU A 872 6.59 20.33 19.23
CA GLU A 872 6.15 20.86 20.53
C GLU A 872 5.25 19.88 21.31
N ARG A 873 4.90 18.74 20.72
CA ARG A 873 4.04 17.73 21.32
C ARG A 873 4.84 16.81 22.25
N LYS A 874 4.25 16.41 23.38
CA LYS A 874 4.92 15.59 24.41
C LYS A 874 4.50 14.12 24.38
N THR A 875 3.44 13.80 23.66
CA THR A 875 2.89 12.45 23.61
C THR A 875 3.26 11.81 22.25
N LEU A 876 4.05 10.73 22.27
CA LEU A 876 4.42 9.95 21.08
C LEU A 876 3.16 9.41 20.41
N ALA A 877 2.38 8.65 21.16
CA ALA A 877 1.16 8.02 20.66
C ALA A 877 0.08 7.95 21.73
N ALA A 878 -1.18 8.11 21.32
CA ALA A 878 -2.31 7.98 22.21
C ALA A 878 -3.48 7.23 21.58
N PHE A 879 -4.07 6.31 22.35
CA PHE A 879 -5.36 5.69 22.05
C PHE A 879 -6.32 5.82 23.24
N MET A 880 -7.47 6.44 22.98
CA MET A 880 -8.57 6.61 23.93
C MET A 880 -9.85 6.19 23.24
N GLY A 881 -10.33 4.99 23.52
CA GLY A 881 -11.44 4.40 22.78
C GLY A 881 -11.97 3.18 23.48
N THR A 882 -13.18 2.79 23.09
CA THR A 882 -13.80 1.59 23.62
C THR A 882 -13.17 0.34 23.01
N VAL A 883 -13.14 -0.74 23.77
CA VAL A 883 -12.51 -2.03 23.39
C VAL A 883 -13.53 -3.10 22.97
N TRP A 884 -14.71 -2.66 22.49
CA TRP A 884 -15.88 -3.50 22.20
C TRP A 884 -16.04 -3.82 20.70
N GLY A 885 -16.65 -4.97 20.38
CA GLY A 885 -16.95 -5.37 18.99
C GLY A 885 -15.72 -5.74 18.15
N VAL A 886 -15.90 -5.90 16.84
CA VAL A 886 -14.88 -6.32 15.86
C VAL A 886 -13.58 -5.50 15.98
N GLY A 887 -12.43 -6.15 16.19
CA GLY A 887 -11.14 -5.48 16.41
C GLY A 887 -10.84 -5.15 17.89
N SER A 888 -11.61 -5.73 18.81
CA SER A 888 -11.46 -5.59 20.26
C SER A 888 -10.09 -6.02 20.76
N ILE A 889 -9.55 -7.13 20.23
CA ILE A 889 -8.22 -7.64 20.59
C ILE A 889 -7.15 -6.63 20.20
N THR A 890 -7.18 -6.11 18.98
CA THR A 890 -6.26 -5.07 18.49
C THR A 890 -6.30 -3.84 19.40
N ARG A 891 -7.49 -3.38 19.78
CA ARG A 891 -7.68 -2.22 20.67
C ARG A 891 -7.21 -2.45 22.10
N ARG A 892 -7.33 -3.68 22.63
CA ARG A 892 -6.81 -4.05 23.95
C ARG A 892 -5.29 -4.20 23.92
N LYS A 893 -4.74 -4.83 22.88
CA LYS A 893 -3.29 -4.89 22.65
C LYS A 893 -2.72 -3.49 22.55
N LEU A 894 -3.36 -2.53 21.88
CA LEU A 894 -2.93 -1.12 21.87
C LEU A 894 -2.73 -0.56 23.28
N ASN A 895 -3.62 -0.91 24.22
CA ASN A 895 -3.55 -0.40 25.59
C ASN A 895 -2.46 -1.03 26.48
N CYS A 896 -1.66 -1.97 25.95
CA CYS A 896 -0.52 -2.54 26.65
C CYS A 896 0.61 -1.52 26.85
N ASP A 897 1.24 -1.55 28.02
CA ASP A 897 2.52 -0.87 28.23
C ASP A 897 3.67 -1.70 27.63
N ARG A 898 4.59 -1.06 26.90
CA ARG A 898 5.61 -1.69 26.05
C ARG A 898 7.00 -1.07 26.23
N LEU A 899 7.33 -0.65 27.46
CA LEU A 899 8.59 0.05 27.78
C LEU A 899 9.87 -0.67 27.31
N GLN A 900 9.86 -2.01 27.20
CA GLN A 900 11.01 -2.81 26.77
C GLN A 900 11.28 -2.79 25.26
N SER A 901 10.34 -2.32 24.43
CA SER A 901 10.47 -2.28 22.98
C SER A 901 11.20 -1.04 22.46
N ARG A 902 11.43 -0.02 23.31
CA ARG A 902 12.00 1.27 22.89
C ARG A 902 13.49 1.12 22.55
N PRO A 903 13.95 1.66 21.41
CA PRO A 903 15.37 1.64 21.07
C PRO A 903 16.18 2.51 22.06
N ALA A 904 17.41 2.09 22.35
CA ALA A 904 18.30 2.83 23.25
C ALA A 904 18.58 4.26 22.78
N ILE A 905 18.62 4.47 21.46
CA ILE A 905 18.75 5.79 20.82
C ILE A 905 17.70 5.85 19.70
N PRO A 906 16.57 6.57 19.90
CA PRO A 906 15.55 6.71 18.86
C PRO A 906 16.01 7.63 17.73
N ALA A 907 15.49 7.44 16.51
CA ALA A 907 15.69 8.41 15.42
C ALA A 907 14.84 9.67 15.66
N LEU A 908 13.67 9.51 16.29
CA LEU A 908 12.80 10.60 16.66
C LEU A 908 13.35 11.33 17.90
N GLN A 909 14.14 12.37 17.66
CA GLN A 909 14.67 13.22 18.71
C GLN A 909 13.70 14.38 18.97
N SER A 910 13.20 14.47 20.21
CA SER A 910 12.34 15.56 20.67
C SER A 910 13.00 16.32 21.81
N GLN A 911 12.65 17.60 21.95
CA GLN A 911 12.99 18.42 23.11
C GLN A 911 12.27 17.99 24.40
N HIS A 912 11.31 17.08 24.28
CA HIS A 912 10.54 16.50 25.38
C HIS A 912 10.76 14.99 25.45
N GLU A 913 10.69 14.43 26.66
CA GLU A 913 10.61 12.99 26.83
C GLU A 913 9.24 12.51 26.33
N LEU A 914 9.23 11.74 25.24
CA LEU A 914 8.00 11.30 24.60
C LEU A 914 7.35 10.14 25.37
N ARG A 915 6.08 10.32 25.73
CA ARG A 915 5.26 9.33 26.45
C ARG A 915 4.16 8.73 25.58
N THR A 916 3.64 7.58 25.97
CA THR A 916 2.44 6.98 25.38
C THR A 916 1.25 7.14 26.33
N VAL A 917 0.04 7.27 25.79
CA VAL A 917 -1.19 7.40 26.58
C VAL A 917 -2.21 6.39 26.09
N TRP A 918 -2.56 5.45 26.96
CA TRP A 918 -3.44 4.33 26.67
C TRP A 918 -4.61 4.29 27.66
N GLY A 919 -5.83 3.96 27.21
CA GLY A 919 -6.94 3.72 28.14
C GLY A 919 -8.34 4.08 27.64
N SER A 920 -9.29 4.07 28.57
CA SER A 920 -10.72 4.38 28.33
C SER A 920 -11.04 5.85 28.65
N TYR A 921 -12.18 6.34 28.13
CA TYR A 921 -12.57 7.76 28.19
C TYR A 921 -12.59 8.35 29.62
N GLY A 922 -11.88 9.47 29.78
CA GLY A 922 -12.19 10.50 30.79
C GLY A 922 -13.16 11.56 30.23
N PRO A 923 -13.32 12.71 30.90
CA PRO A 923 -14.07 13.85 30.35
C PRO A 923 -13.60 14.24 28.93
N TYR A 924 -14.52 14.70 28.09
CA TYR A 924 -14.24 14.95 26.68
C TYR A 924 -13.19 16.05 26.41
N ASP A 925 -13.13 17.08 27.25
CA ASP A 925 -12.10 18.13 27.11
C ASP A 925 -10.70 17.56 27.32
N THR A 926 -10.56 16.59 28.23
CA THR A 926 -9.31 15.84 28.43
C THR A 926 -8.93 15.01 27.20
N TYR A 927 -9.91 14.47 26.47
CA TYR A 927 -9.64 13.76 25.20
C TYR A 927 -9.07 14.69 24.13
N LEU A 928 -9.66 15.88 23.97
CA LEU A 928 -9.16 16.87 22.99
C LEU A 928 -7.80 17.45 23.37
N GLU A 929 -7.51 17.63 24.67
CA GLU A 929 -6.18 18.02 25.15
C GLU A 929 -5.12 16.96 24.83
N VAL A 930 -5.47 15.69 24.98
CA VAL A 930 -4.57 14.58 24.64
C VAL A 930 -4.30 14.54 23.15
N LEU A 931 -5.32 14.66 22.29
CA LEU A 931 -5.12 14.68 20.83
C LEU A 931 -4.22 15.83 20.38
N GLU A 932 -4.42 17.04 20.94
CA GLU A 932 -3.61 18.23 20.64
C GLU A 932 -2.12 18.01 20.96
N ASP A 933 -1.82 17.26 22.03
CA ASP A 933 -0.45 16.98 22.50
C ASP A 933 0.16 15.68 21.94
N THR A 934 -0.55 14.97 21.06
CA THR A 934 -0.14 13.65 20.53
C THR A 934 0.42 13.74 19.11
N ILE A 935 1.59 13.16 18.84
CA ILE A 935 2.20 13.12 17.50
C ILE A 935 1.46 12.11 16.61
N PHE A 936 1.36 10.87 17.07
CA PHE A 936 0.78 9.74 16.32
C PHE A 936 -0.51 9.23 16.96
N CYS A 937 -1.58 9.07 16.19
CA CYS A 937 -2.87 8.61 16.69
C CYS A 937 -3.24 7.27 16.07
N PRO A 938 -3.02 6.14 16.79
CA PRO A 938 -3.55 4.84 16.39
C PRO A 938 -5.03 4.88 16.07
N VAL A 939 -5.36 4.39 14.87
CA VAL A 939 -6.69 4.19 14.31
C VAL A 939 -6.85 2.69 14.02
N PRO A 940 -7.10 1.88 15.06
CA PRO A 940 -7.38 0.47 14.88
C PRO A 940 -8.72 0.25 14.17
N GLU A 941 -8.82 -0.86 13.43
CA GLU A 941 -10.05 -1.31 12.81
C GLU A 941 -11.18 -1.53 13.85
N GLY A 942 -12.41 -1.27 13.42
CA GLY A 942 -13.61 -1.38 14.22
C GLY A 942 -14.72 -2.13 13.48
N VAL A 943 -15.97 -1.94 13.90
CA VAL A 943 -17.14 -2.50 13.20
C VAL A 943 -17.31 -1.89 11.79
N ALA A 944 -16.91 -0.63 11.61
CA ALA A 944 -16.58 -0.06 10.31
C ALA A 944 -15.08 -0.24 10.03
N GLY A 945 -14.69 -0.31 8.75
CA GLY A 945 -13.28 -0.44 8.34
C GLY A 945 -12.32 0.59 8.98
N TRP A 946 -12.82 1.75 9.46
CA TRP A 946 -12.09 2.67 10.34
C TRP A 946 -13.03 3.33 11.36
N SER A 947 -12.45 3.84 12.45
CA SER A 947 -13.18 4.53 13.52
C SER A 947 -13.43 6.01 13.18
N PRO A 948 -14.52 6.64 13.69
CA PRO A 948 -14.67 8.10 13.70
C PRO A 948 -13.45 8.84 14.28
N ARG A 949 -12.64 8.16 15.10
CA ARG A 949 -11.33 8.62 15.58
C ARG A 949 -10.40 9.11 14.46
N LEU A 950 -10.49 8.56 13.26
CA LEU A 950 -9.71 9.04 12.11
C LEU A 950 -9.96 10.53 11.88
N VAL A 951 -11.22 10.95 11.90
CA VAL A 951 -11.62 12.34 11.70
C VAL A 951 -11.09 13.19 12.85
N ASP A 952 -11.25 12.74 14.10
CA ASP A 952 -10.78 13.45 15.29
C ASP A 952 -9.24 13.67 15.26
N ALA A 953 -8.49 12.64 14.84
CA ALA A 953 -7.02 12.70 14.71
C ALA A 953 -6.58 13.71 13.64
N VAL A 954 -7.19 13.66 12.45
CA VAL A 954 -6.89 14.59 11.35
C VAL A 954 -7.21 16.04 11.77
N TYR A 955 -8.35 16.27 12.43
CA TYR A 955 -8.74 17.59 12.92
C TYR A 955 -7.73 18.18 13.91
N ALA A 956 -7.20 17.35 14.82
CA ALA A 956 -6.21 17.77 15.80
C ALA A 956 -4.77 17.84 15.24
N GLY A 957 -4.57 17.54 13.94
CA GLY A 957 -3.26 17.41 13.32
C GLY A 957 -2.38 16.32 13.92
N CYS A 958 -3.01 15.28 14.46
CA CYS A 958 -2.35 14.08 14.95
C CYS A 958 -2.24 13.06 13.80
N ILE A 959 -1.02 12.62 13.49
CA ILE A 959 -0.74 11.76 12.33
C ILE A 959 -1.44 10.41 12.54
N PRO A 960 -2.39 10.01 11.67
CA PRO A 960 -3.08 8.73 11.82
C PRO A 960 -2.11 7.55 11.72
N VAL A 961 -2.28 6.57 12.61
CA VAL A 961 -1.55 5.29 12.54
C VAL A 961 -2.55 4.15 12.32
N PHE A 962 -2.69 3.70 11.08
CA PHE A 962 -3.57 2.59 10.73
C PHE A 962 -3.00 1.27 11.21
N ILE A 963 -3.85 0.44 11.85
CA ILE A 963 -3.45 -0.88 12.34
C ILE A 963 -4.17 -1.95 11.51
N GLY A 964 -3.43 -2.67 10.67
CA GLY A 964 -3.98 -3.60 9.68
C GLY A 964 -4.02 -3.03 8.25
N GLN A 965 -4.30 -3.89 7.27
CA GLN A 965 -4.27 -3.57 5.83
C GLN A 965 -5.62 -3.76 5.13
N ALA A 966 -6.70 -4.06 5.86
CA ALA A 966 -7.93 -4.57 5.25
C ALA A 966 -8.96 -3.49 4.89
N ALA A 967 -8.60 -2.21 4.80
CA ALA A 967 -9.57 -1.14 4.50
C ALA A 967 -9.01 0.01 3.63
N GLN A 968 -9.82 0.50 2.70
CA GLN A 968 -9.59 1.78 2.03
C GLN A 968 -10.07 2.95 2.89
N HIS A 969 -9.25 3.98 3.03
CA HIS A 969 -9.58 5.20 3.77
C HIS A 969 -10.41 6.20 2.93
N PRO A 970 -11.02 7.23 3.55
CA PRO A 970 -11.72 8.29 2.84
C PRO A 970 -10.93 8.82 1.65
N PHE A 971 -11.57 8.79 0.48
CA PHE A 971 -11.01 9.25 -0.80
C PHE A 971 -9.67 8.60 -1.16
N HIS A 972 -9.43 7.35 -0.76
CA HIS A 972 -8.19 6.61 -1.05
C HIS A 972 -7.83 6.57 -2.55
N ASP A 973 -8.80 6.66 -3.45
CA ASP A 973 -8.54 6.75 -4.90
C ASP A 973 -7.89 8.05 -5.35
N MET A 974 -8.04 9.10 -4.55
CA MET A 974 -7.63 10.46 -4.86
C MET A 974 -6.45 10.90 -4.00
N LEU A 975 -6.52 10.61 -2.70
CA LEU A 975 -5.52 10.96 -1.71
C LEU A 975 -4.46 9.87 -1.58
N ASP A 976 -3.21 10.30 -1.53
CA ASP A 976 -2.08 9.44 -1.21
C ASP A 976 -1.81 9.46 0.29
N TRP A 977 -2.53 8.62 1.03
CA TRP A 977 -2.46 8.52 2.48
C TRP A 977 -1.04 8.21 3.00
N ALA A 978 -0.17 7.60 2.19
CA ALA A 978 1.20 7.29 2.60
C ALA A 978 2.03 8.54 2.90
N GLN A 979 1.67 9.69 2.32
CA GLN A 979 2.39 10.93 2.54
C GLN A 979 2.09 11.61 3.88
N PHE A 980 1.05 11.20 4.61
CA PHE A 980 0.58 11.88 5.83
C PHE A 980 -0.03 10.93 6.87
N SER A 981 0.25 9.62 6.78
CA SER A 981 -0.15 8.63 7.77
C SER A 981 0.88 7.51 7.88
N VAL A 982 0.81 6.73 8.96
CA VAL A 982 1.65 5.54 9.18
C VAL A 982 0.75 4.31 9.15
N THR A 983 1.20 3.23 8.51
CA THR A 983 0.50 1.93 8.56
C THR A 983 1.37 0.92 9.31
N VAL A 984 0.77 0.20 10.26
CA VAL A 984 1.43 -0.82 11.08
C VAL A 984 0.64 -2.12 10.95
N ASN A 985 1.34 -3.21 10.62
CA ASN A 985 0.71 -4.52 10.53
C ASN A 985 0.26 -5.01 11.91
N ARG A 986 -0.78 -5.85 11.96
CA ARG A 986 -1.30 -6.42 13.22
C ARG A 986 -0.20 -7.18 13.99
N GLU A 987 0.72 -7.83 13.29
CA GLU A 987 1.87 -8.58 13.84
C GLU A 987 2.93 -7.66 14.49
N ASP A 988 3.05 -6.42 14.01
CA ASP A 988 4.04 -5.44 14.48
C ASP A 988 3.52 -4.56 15.62
N LEU A 989 2.26 -4.75 16.03
CA LEU A 989 1.61 -3.95 17.08
C LEU A 989 2.35 -4.02 18.43
N GLN A 990 3.08 -5.10 18.70
CA GLN A 990 3.93 -5.26 19.89
C GLN A 990 5.19 -4.37 19.86
N ARG A 991 5.62 -3.95 18.67
CA ARG A 991 6.77 -3.07 18.43
C ARG A 991 6.33 -1.66 18.04
N LEU A 992 5.08 -1.28 18.31
CA LEU A 992 4.50 -0.02 17.86
C LEU A 992 5.37 1.18 18.25
N GLU A 993 5.82 1.32 19.51
CA GLU A 993 6.70 2.45 19.87
C GLU A 993 8.03 2.42 19.11
N ARG A 994 8.60 1.23 18.87
CA ARG A 994 9.85 1.10 18.10
C ARG A 994 9.67 1.56 16.66
N VAL A 995 8.55 1.22 16.03
CA VAL A 995 8.18 1.69 14.67
C VAL A 995 8.02 3.21 14.67
N LEU A 996 7.27 3.76 15.63
CA LEU A 996 7.03 5.21 15.66
C LEU A 996 8.29 6.02 15.99
N LEU A 997 9.22 5.46 16.78
CA LEU A 997 10.50 6.08 17.13
C LEU A 997 11.57 5.96 16.04
N SER A 998 11.33 5.21 14.96
CA SER A 998 12.25 5.12 13.83
C SER A 998 12.16 6.30 12.86
N TYR A 999 11.10 7.10 12.94
CA TYR A 999 10.96 8.33 12.15
C TYR A 999 11.82 9.45 12.73
N THR A 1000 12.31 10.35 11.89
CA THR A 1000 12.96 11.60 12.30
C THR A 1000 11.92 12.70 12.52
N MET A 1001 12.30 13.76 13.25
CA MET A 1001 11.37 14.88 13.48
C MET A 1001 11.03 15.64 12.19
N ASP A 1002 11.97 15.73 11.24
CA ASP A 1002 11.72 16.39 9.96
C ASP A 1002 10.68 15.64 9.12
N GLU A 1003 10.78 14.30 9.05
CA GLU A 1003 9.76 13.45 8.39
C GLU A 1003 8.38 13.59 9.07
N VAL A 1004 8.34 13.64 10.39
CA VAL A 1004 7.10 13.83 11.16
C VAL A 1004 6.47 15.19 10.87
N LEU A 1005 7.26 16.26 10.81
CA LEU A 1005 6.77 17.60 10.49
C LEU A 1005 6.26 17.69 9.04
N GLU A 1006 6.92 17.00 8.09
CA GLU A 1006 6.46 16.90 6.71
C GLU A 1006 5.11 16.16 6.61
N MET A 1007 4.97 15.01 7.30
CA MET A 1007 3.70 14.29 7.37
C MET A 1007 2.59 15.15 7.98
N GLN A 1008 2.87 15.87 9.07
CA GLN A 1008 1.89 16.74 9.70
C GLN A 1008 1.51 17.94 8.80
N GLN A 1009 2.46 18.53 8.09
CA GLN A 1009 2.22 19.58 7.09
C GLN A 1009 1.26 19.08 6.00
N ARG A 1010 1.55 17.91 5.42
CA ARG A 1010 0.69 17.31 4.39
C ARG A 1010 -0.69 16.91 4.90
N LEU A 1011 -0.78 16.47 6.16
CA LEU A 1011 -2.04 16.23 6.85
C LEU A 1011 -2.92 17.50 6.90
N MET A 1012 -2.31 18.67 7.07
CA MET A 1012 -3.05 19.95 7.07
C MET A 1012 -3.60 20.31 5.69
N LEU A 1013 -2.92 19.90 4.60
CA LEU A 1013 -3.39 20.13 3.22
C LEU A 1013 -4.64 19.31 2.85
N VAL A 1014 -4.84 18.14 3.46
CA VAL A 1014 -6.01 17.27 3.26
C VAL A 1014 -7.14 17.51 4.25
N ARG A 1015 -6.90 18.26 5.33
CA ARG A 1015 -7.82 18.36 6.46
C ARG A 1015 -9.26 18.70 6.05
N GLU A 1016 -9.44 19.66 5.17
CA GLU A 1016 -10.75 20.09 4.66
C GLU A 1016 -11.54 18.97 3.96
N ALA A 1017 -10.86 17.95 3.41
CA ALA A 1017 -11.51 16.80 2.80
C ALA A 1017 -12.37 16.02 3.79
N LEU A 1018 -12.07 16.08 5.09
CA LEU A 1018 -12.81 15.38 6.15
C LEU A 1018 -13.74 16.31 6.95
N VAL A 1019 -13.86 17.58 6.54
CA VAL A 1019 -14.58 18.61 7.31
C VAL A 1019 -15.98 18.86 6.76
N TYR A 1020 -16.98 18.48 7.54
CA TYR A 1020 -18.39 18.80 7.29
C TYR A 1020 -18.76 20.17 7.87
N PRO A 1021 -19.62 20.97 7.19
CA PRO A 1021 -20.26 22.12 7.80
C PRO A 1021 -21.01 21.74 9.08
N LEU A 1022 -21.01 22.65 10.07
CA LEU A 1022 -21.68 22.40 11.35
C LEU A 1022 -23.22 22.42 11.21
N ASN A 1023 -23.75 23.30 10.38
CA ASN A 1023 -25.18 23.50 10.20
C ASN A 1023 -25.49 24.01 8.79
N GLU A 1024 -26.78 24.14 8.50
CA GLU A 1024 -27.29 24.61 7.21
C GLU A 1024 -26.79 26.02 6.85
N ALA A 1025 -26.73 26.94 7.81
CA ALA A 1025 -26.24 28.30 7.56
C ALA A 1025 -24.76 28.30 7.11
N ALA A 1026 -23.93 27.42 7.67
CA ALA A 1026 -22.55 27.23 7.24
C ALA A 1026 -22.48 26.56 5.86
N ALA A 1027 -23.35 25.59 5.57
CA ALA A 1027 -23.41 24.94 4.26
C ALA A 1027 -23.79 25.91 3.12
N LYS A 1028 -24.76 26.81 3.36
CA LYS A 1028 -25.24 27.79 2.37
C LYS A 1028 -24.21 28.85 1.96
N VAL A 1029 -23.26 29.15 2.85
CA VAL A 1029 -22.22 30.17 2.60
C VAL A 1029 -20.96 29.53 1.99
N ARG A 1030 -20.88 28.19 1.99
CA ARG A 1030 -19.75 27.44 1.47
C ARG A 1030 -19.66 27.58 -0.06
N LYS A 1031 -18.49 27.92 -0.58
CA LYS A 1031 -18.28 27.96 -2.03
C LYS A 1031 -18.03 26.56 -2.58
N ALA A 1032 -18.46 26.30 -3.83
CA ALA A 1032 -18.19 25.04 -4.53
C ALA A 1032 -16.69 24.73 -4.73
N GLU A 1033 -15.83 25.76 -4.64
CA GLU A 1033 -14.37 25.65 -4.75
C GLU A 1033 -13.71 25.22 -3.41
N GLU A 1034 -14.45 25.23 -2.31
CA GLU A 1034 -13.96 24.72 -1.03
C GLU A 1034 -13.91 23.19 -1.07
N ARG A 1035 -12.71 22.63 -0.85
CA ARG A 1035 -12.37 21.21 -1.04
C ARG A 1035 -12.89 20.31 0.10
N GLY A 1036 -14.18 20.40 0.36
CA GLY A 1036 -14.90 19.62 1.36
C GLY A 1036 -15.23 18.18 0.96
N PRO A 1037 -15.76 17.36 1.89
CA PRO A 1037 -16.12 15.96 1.62
C PRO A 1037 -16.98 15.78 0.36
N GLU A 1038 -17.92 16.70 0.10
CA GLU A 1038 -18.79 16.73 -1.09
C GLU A 1038 -18.02 16.91 -2.38
N TRP A 1039 -17.02 17.79 -2.38
CA TRP A 1039 -16.21 18.08 -3.53
C TRP A 1039 -15.40 16.84 -3.91
N TRP A 1040 -14.76 16.23 -2.91
CA TRP A 1040 -14.00 15.00 -3.10
C TRP A 1040 -14.88 13.83 -3.51
N ALA A 1041 -16.04 13.65 -2.88
CA ALA A 1041 -16.95 12.55 -3.22
C ALA A 1041 -17.49 12.67 -4.65
N MET A 1042 -17.78 13.90 -5.11
CA MET A 1042 -18.26 14.15 -6.47
C MET A 1042 -17.17 13.93 -7.51
N HIS A 1043 -15.97 14.46 -7.31
CA HIS A 1043 -14.85 14.19 -8.22
C HIS A 1043 -14.43 12.72 -8.20
N ALA A 1044 -14.42 12.05 -7.04
CA ALA A 1044 -14.18 10.60 -6.95
C ALA A 1044 -15.23 9.80 -7.72
N SER A 1045 -16.51 10.17 -7.60
CA SER A 1045 -17.60 9.52 -8.34
C SER A 1045 -17.46 9.73 -9.85
N ARG A 1046 -17.13 10.94 -10.28
CA ARG A 1046 -16.89 11.26 -11.68
C ARG A 1046 -15.65 10.54 -12.22
N MET A 1047 -14.56 10.51 -11.47
CA MET A 1047 -13.37 9.72 -11.82
C MET A 1047 -13.73 8.23 -11.94
N ARG A 1048 -14.51 7.67 -11.01
CA ARG A 1048 -14.96 6.27 -11.12
C ARG A 1048 -15.75 6.03 -12.40
N TRP A 1049 -16.67 6.92 -12.75
CA TRP A 1049 -17.39 6.85 -14.02
C TRP A 1049 -16.49 6.95 -15.25
N LEU A 1050 -15.44 7.79 -15.23
CA LEU A 1050 -14.57 8.06 -16.38
C LEU A 1050 -13.39 7.08 -16.54
N THR A 1051 -12.80 6.59 -15.45
CA THR A 1051 -11.46 5.96 -15.46
C THR A 1051 -11.35 4.60 -14.77
N LYS A 1052 -12.32 4.23 -13.91
CA LYS A 1052 -12.24 2.98 -13.11
C LYS A 1052 -13.47 2.07 -13.21
N TYR A 1053 -14.52 2.52 -13.88
CA TYR A 1053 -15.68 1.70 -14.19
C TYR A 1053 -15.68 1.37 -15.69
N PRO A 1054 -15.92 0.12 -16.09
CA PRO A 1054 -16.04 -0.24 -17.50
C PRO A 1054 -17.04 0.67 -18.21
N TRP A 1055 -16.57 1.49 -19.15
CA TRP A 1055 -17.45 2.40 -19.90
C TRP A 1055 -18.39 1.60 -20.80
N SER A 1056 -19.70 1.74 -20.54
CA SER A 1056 -20.92 1.67 -21.38
C SER A 1056 -21.11 0.69 -22.55
N GLY A 1057 -20.09 -0.04 -23.03
CA GLY A 1057 -20.24 -1.13 -24.02
C GLY A 1057 -20.30 -2.52 -23.39
N VAL A 1058 -20.25 -2.56 -22.05
CA VAL A 1058 -19.70 -3.70 -21.32
C VAL A 1058 -20.70 -4.31 -20.36
N VAL A 1059 -21.73 -3.63 -19.83
CA VAL A 1059 -22.63 -4.25 -18.83
C VAL A 1059 -24.05 -4.43 -19.37
N ASP A 1060 -24.62 -5.58 -19.02
CA ASP A 1060 -25.98 -6.09 -19.24
C ASP A 1060 -26.97 -5.07 -19.83
N ARG A 1061 -27.38 -5.31 -21.08
CA ARG A 1061 -28.66 -4.77 -21.53
C ARG A 1061 -29.76 -5.36 -20.64
N PRO A 1062 -30.82 -4.60 -20.32
CA PRO A 1062 -31.92 -5.06 -19.47
C PRO A 1062 -32.69 -6.29 -19.99
N ASP A 1063 -32.38 -6.81 -21.18
CA ASP A 1063 -33.16 -7.82 -21.88
C ASP A 1063 -32.67 -9.26 -21.72
N GLY A 1064 -31.46 -9.51 -21.20
CA GLY A 1064 -31.02 -10.86 -20.80
C GLY A 1064 -31.15 -11.94 -21.88
N LEU A 1065 -31.11 -11.59 -23.17
CA LEU A 1065 -31.16 -12.52 -24.28
C LEU A 1065 -29.78 -12.61 -24.94
N LEU A 1066 -29.25 -13.84 -24.92
CA LEU A 1066 -27.97 -14.32 -25.49
C LEU A 1066 -27.62 -13.74 -26.87
#